data_AF-A0A7R9TK24-F1
#
_entry.id   AF-A0A7R9TK24-F1
#
_cell.length_a   1.000
_cell.length_b   1.000
_cell.length_c   1.000
_cell.angle_alpha   90.00
_cell.angle_beta   90.00
_cell.angle_gamma   90.00
#
_symmetry.space_group_name_H-M   'P 1'
#
loop_
_entity.id
_entity.type
_entity.pdbx_description
1 polymer ?
#
loop_
_entity_poly.entity_id
_entity_poly.type
_entity_poly.pdbx_seq_one_letter_code
_entity_poly.pdbx_strand_id
1 'polypeptide(L)'
;TGATGMNPADTKAQRAAEAKARAAAAAAYMNGGDEATALMGIAAPEAAAPTPPAPPKPPTPPAPPKAPTPPVKVVPMVDDEASALAAGQAAETEAVQSAAKKQKEEEEAAALAAAEAKAAAAQKEADEIAAAAMAAEQAAAEAAKKAAMTQSEKQAAAKQYFAAQADIAAKAEAEAKTALEEKAKAIATAKARALDAAKAELVKLQVMNKVETESKIRAKMPPLPQATTAAQKAKVAADAIAQAQTATEMAAASEACSAAEKAALEAAVAIIKVIEVAEEKAIIARATQNDATEAKLAADIFSAADPEALKAIAAEGAQAKYALDQAAADKAKGDRAAAEKAAADRAASATAAAEKAAADKAIAKAQAEKAIAADALAKEAAAEEAAIAQAAAEEAARIQAEAEEAARIKKEKEEQEIAETKARAKAMEKAKARAKKNPKQAYKDLDKLIKSGEGNAEDWQAAKKQADETIGHLLHVVKNGTVPKTGDHWFVEPAMPEAGGEVTVYYNAAATNLAGVKQYGSITINSGCNNWEEPQKEVMQPVKGRFKVLGKPVKAVKGSWWQKATVDVPDDAFVMDFVFSDGGSEYDNNNRADYHVPIDGAEEQLDVQRYRQAVELYHDLVEERFVREKKAAIRKERRDKIRMKSKAAAAEVTRKQREHVLFVDPPQPLAGETVRVHYNPSNTCMKTAAEVYIVGGWNRWSHIENIGPIKMERSDPTQTHVVAEFQVPADAYKMDFVFASSPDGTGMFDNNNRLDYHVPIKGGKDIGGNKVGEKPMHIVSVSVEMAPIAKVGGLGDVVTGLGRAMKEEGHRVEVVVPKYDVINYEAIQDFKEITGFAWGSTYNRVFHGIVEGVDTYFIDPENGMFQVGMIYGTDYLEIPMTDAERFGFFSKAALEWMLQSNRQPDIIHCHDWQTAPVARSYWEDYHKFGLSNPRIVFTIHNLNYGAPLIKEAMTYSQVSTTVSRTYREEVSGHESIYENLDKFHGVVNGIDPDIWDPANDDFLPRYFDEHECNDGKAAARAALCAHSNIPNKTEAPMIGIVTRLTTQKGIHLIKHGIMRSLERGCQVVMLGSAPDPEVQQSFDQMFHELKQGYHDFMCFHL
;
A
#
# COMPACT_ATOMS: atom_id res chain seq x y z
N THR A 1 -17.04 7.12 -65.55
CA THR A 1 -17.67 7.74 -66.74
C THR A 1 -19.17 7.73 -66.55
N GLY A 2 -19.88 8.76 -67.03
CA GLY A 2 -21.35 8.81 -67.04
C GLY A 2 -21.98 9.32 -65.74
N ALA A 3 -22.79 10.37 -65.85
CA ALA A 3 -23.57 10.96 -64.75
C ALA A 3 -25.07 10.63 -64.88
N THR A 4 -25.86 10.86 -63.84
CA THR A 4 -27.18 11.56 -63.83
C THR A 4 -27.80 11.46 -62.41
N GLY A 5 -28.82 12.27 -62.08
CA GLY A 5 -29.38 12.31 -60.71
C GLY A 5 -30.85 12.77 -60.62
N MET A 6 -31.40 12.71 -59.40
CA MET A 6 -32.71 13.23 -58.89
C MET A 6 -33.98 12.80 -59.69
N ASN A 7 -35.16 12.47 -59.12
CA ASN A 7 -35.91 13.10 -58.01
C ASN A 7 -37.06 12.13 -57.52
N PRO A 8 -38.16 12.50 -56.81
CA PRO A 8 -38.59 11.72 -55.63
C PRO A 8 -40.09 11.31 -55.62
N ALA A 9 -40.43 10.06 -55.96
CA ALA A 9 -41.85 9.65 -56.02
C ALA A 9 -42.17 8.18 -55.70
N ASP A 10 -41.48 7.51 -54.76
CA ASP A 10 -41.81 6.11 -54.40
C ASP A 10 -41.74 5.74 -52.89
N THR A 11 -41.64 6.74 -52.00
CA THR A 11 -41.49 6.57 -50.54
C THR A 11 -42.72 6.01 -49.79
N LYS A 12 -43.72 5.48 -50.51
CA LYS A 12 -44.88 4.77 -49.93
C LYS A 12 -45.01 3.30 -50.34
N ALA A 13 -44.31 2.86 -51.40
CA ALA A 13 -44.29 1.45 -51.82
C ALA A 13 -43.16 0.65 -51.12
N GLN A 14 -41.97 1.22 -50.99
CA GLN A 14 -40.82 0.54 -50.35
C GLN A 14 -41.08 0.14 -48.88
N ARG A 15 -41.77 0.99 -48.10
CA ARG A 15 -42.10 0.71 -46.69
C ARG A 15 -43.08 -0.47 -46.47
N ALA A 16 -43.77 -0.92 -47.51
CA ALA A 16 -44.63 -2.11 -47.44
C ALA A 16 -43.88 -3.41 -47.77
N ALA A 17 -42.76 -3.34 -48.51
CA ALA A 17 -41.95 -4.50 -48.87
C ALA A 17 -40.99 -4.92 -47.73
N GLU A 18 -40.34 -3.95 -47.08
CA GLU A 18 -39.39 -4.20 -45.98
C GLU A 18 -40.05 -4.84 -44.75
N ALA A 19 -41.31 -4.49 -44.47
CA ALA A 19 -42.11 -5.10 -43.40
C ALA A 19 -42.39 -6.60 -43.64
N LYS A 20 -42.39 -7.06 -44.90
CA LYS A 20 -42.65 -8.46 -45.28
C LYS A 20 -41.37 -9.30 -45.37
N ALA A 21 -40.21 -8.67 -45.62
CA ALA A 21 -38.91 -9.33 -45.61
C ALA A 21 -38.46 -9.73 -44.19
N ARG A 22 -38.74 -8.89 -43.17
CA ARG A 22 -38.40 -9.20 -41.76
C ARG A 22 -39.13 -10.40 -41.16
N ALA A 23 -40.24 -10.86 -41.76
CA ALA A 23 -40.98 -12.03 -41.29
C ALA A 23 -40.51 -13.37 -41.89
N ALA A 24 -39.61 -13.35 -42.88
CA ALA A 24 -39.17 -14.55 -43.61
C ALA A 24 -37.79 -15.10 -43.19
N ALA A 25 -36.97 -14.31 -42.49
CA ALA A 25 -35.62 -14.70 -42.07
C ALA A 25 -35.57 -15.65 -40.85
N ALA A 26 -36.74 -16.04 -40.30
CA ALA A 26 -36.85 -16.96 -39.16
C ALA A 26 -37.02 -18.43 -39.56
N ALA A 27 -36.89 -18.77 -40.85
CA ALA A 27 -37.09 -20.13 -41.36
C ALA A 27 -35.92 -20.59 -42.26
N ALA A 28 -35.36 -21.76 -41.90
CA ALA A 28 -34.28 -22.48 -42.57
C ALA A 28 -32.89 -21.78 -42.60
N TYR A 29 -31.80 -22.34 -42.05
CA TYR A 29 -31.58 -23.68 -41.49
C TYR A 29 -31.99 -24.83 -42.42
N MET A 30 -31.33 -24.93 -43.59
CA MET A 30 -31.22 -26.14 -44.44
C MET A 30 -30.31 -25.84 -45.65
N ASN A 31 -29.17 -26.54 -45.75
CA ASN A 31 -28.31 -26.74 -46.94
C ASN A 31 -27.66 -25.47 -47.58
N GLY A 32 -26.43 -25.48 -48.10
CA GLY A 32 -25.42 -26.55 -48.21
C GLY A 32 -24.79 -26.59 -49.61
N GLY A 33 -23.48 -26.32 -49.73
CA GLY A 33 -22.65 -26.46 -50.96
C GLY A 33 -22.87 -25.40 -52.07
N ASP A 34 -21.94 -25.19 -53.01
CA ASP A 34 -20.54 -25.65 -53.09
C ASP A 34 -19.73 -24.88 -54.18
N GLU A 35 -18.39 -25.01 -54.12
CA GLU A 35 -17.36 -24.82 -55.19
C GLU A 35 -17.28 -23.50 -56.02
N ALA A 36 -16.17 -22.73 -55.93
CA ALA A 36 -14.90 -22.79 -56.71
C ALA A 36 -14.98 -22.08 -58.10
N THR A 37 -13.97 -21.42 -58.71
CA THR A 37 -12.53 -21.71 -58.87
C THR A 37 -11.83 -20.41 -59.40
N ALA A 38 -10.90 -19.78 -58.70
CA ALA A 38 -9.42 -19.75 -58.89
C ALA A 38 -8.77 -18.91 -60.03
N LEU A 39 -7.48 -18.57 -59.78
CA LEU A 39 -6.37 -18.16 -60.68
C LEU A 39 -6.10 -16.67 -61.01
N MET A 40 -4.91 -16.22 -60.55
CA MET A 40 -3.77 -15.56 -61.25
C MET A 40 -4.05 -14.70 -62.50
N GLY A 41 -3.36 -13.58 -62.77
CA GLY A 41 -2.20 -12.95 -62.11
C GLY A 41 -1.25 -12.30 -63.13
N ILE A 42 -0.46 -11.30 -62.68
CA ILE A 42 0.82 -10.82 -63.27
C ILE A 42 0.77 -9.87 -64.52
N ALA A 43 1.19 -8.62 -64.26
CA ALA A 43 2.02 -7.67 -65.06
C ALA A 43 1.72 -7.26 -66.54
N ALA A 44 1.51 -5.93 -66.72
CA ALA A 44 2.34 -4.93 -67.46
C ALA A 44 2.74 -5.16 -68.95
N PRO A 45 3.35 -4.20 -69.70
CA PRO A 45 3.74 -2.80 -69.37
C PRO A 45 3.42 -1.73 -70.48
N GLU A 46 4.02 -0.53 -70.34
CA GLU A 46 4.34 0.48 -71.39
C GLU A 46 3.17 1.23 -72.12
N ALA A 47 3.26 2.51 -72.51
CA ALA A 47 4.17 3.65 -72.25
C ALA A 47 3.38 4.97 -72.55
N ALA A 48 3.84 6.23 -72.41
CA ALA A 48 5.17 6.82 -72.13
C ALA A 48 5.02 8.13 -71.30
N ALA A 49 5.95 9.09 -71.41
CA ALA A 49 6.00 10.35 -70.63
C ALA A 49 6.14 11.62 -71.54
N PRO A 50 6.23 12.86 -70.98
CA PRO A 50 7.52 13.36 -70.46
C PRO A 50 7.45 14.10 -69.08
N THR A 51 8.63 14.56 -68.59
CA THR A 51 9.02 14.62 -67.17
C THR A 51 9.88 15.89 -66.78
N PRO A 52 10.35 16.09 -65.51
CA PRO A 52 10.71 17.40 -64.89
C PRO A 52 12.24 17.65 -64.65
N PRO A 53 12.68 18.61 -63.78
CA PRO A 53 13.32 18.29 -62.46
C PRO A 53 13.07 19.36 -61.34
N ALA A 54 14.00 19.67 -60.41
CA ALA A 54 14.11 19.15 -59.02
C ALA A 54 14.77 20.16 -57.99
N PRO A 55 14.69 19.97 -56.64
CA PRO A 55 15.21 20.90 -55.58
C PRO A 55 16.58 20.49 -54.93
N PRO A 56 17.33 21.34 -54.15
CA PRO A 56 17.31 21.31 -52.65
C PRO A 56 17.89 22.50 -51.76
N LYS A 57 17.38 22.65 -50.50
CA LYS A 57 18.00 23.05 -49.17
C LYS A 57 18.63 24.47 -48.81
N PRO A 58 18.81 24.86 -47.49
CA PRO A 58 18.80 26.26 -46.92
C PRO A 58 20.12 26.71 -46.17
N PRO A 59 20.25 27.70 -45.21
CA PRO A 59 19.36 28.79 -44.64
C PRO A 59 19.98 30.23 -44.33
N THR A 60 19.13 31.21 -43.88
CA THR A 60 19.41 32.45 -43.02
C THR A 60 20.28 33.66 -43.54
N PRO A 61 20.25 34.92 -42.95
CA PRO A 61 19.34 35.65 -42.02
C PRO A 61 18.90 37.12 -42.51
N PRO A 62 18.78 38.26 -41.74
CA PRO A 62 17.46 38.90 -41.45
C PRO A 62 17.27 40.47 -41.56
N ALA A 63 16.04 40.95 -41.22
CA ALA A 63 15.63 42.30 -40.69
C ALA A 63 15.39 43.50 -41.67
N PRO A 64 14.74 44.64 -41.27
CA PRO A 64 13.62 44.91 -40.32
C PRO A 64 12.44 45.68 -41.03
N PRO A 65 11.96 46.94 -40.71
CA PRO A 65 11.43 47.59 -39.48
C PRO A 65 10.02 48.30 -39.60
N LYS A 66 9.28 48.52 -38.48
CA LYS A 66 8.56 49.78 -38.03
C LYS A 66 7.27 49.59 -37.16
N ALA A 67 7.05 50.54 -36.23
CA ALA A 67 5.87 50.72 -35.34
C ALA A 67 5.06 52.01 -35.70
N PRO A 68 3.93 52.36 -35.03
CA PRO A 68 3.96 53.52 -34.08
C PRO A 68 2.83 53.71 -32.99
N THR A 69 3.17 54.45 -31.91
CA THR A 69 2.39 55.48 -31.10
C THR A 69 1.03 55.19 -30.41
N PRO A 70 0.65 55.94 -29.33
CA PRO A 70 -0.20 57.17 -29.43
C PRO A 70 0.14 58.30 -28.37
N PRO A 71 -0.73 59.24 -27.90
CA PRO A 71 -0.82 60.64 -28.44
C PRO A 71 -0.93 61.82 -27.41
N VAL A 72 -0.82 63.10 -27.86
CA VAL A 72 -1.24 64.33 -27.09
C VAL A 72 -1.80 65.46 -28.02
N LYS A 73 -2.57 66.40 -27.43
CA LYS A 73 -3.34 67.55 -28.00
C LYS A 73 -2.58 68.91 -27.85
N VAL A 74 -2.84 70.07 -28.51
CA VAL A 74 -3.79 70.53 -29.57
C VAL A 74 -3.36 71.93 -30.13
N VAL A 75 -3.57 72.18 -31.44
CA VAL A 75 -4.05 73.39 -32.21
C VAL A 75 -3.93 74.80 -31.52
N PRO A 76 -3.51 75.93 -32.19
CA PRO A 76 -3.96 76.35 -33.54
C PRO A 76 -3.05 77.17 -34.53
N MET A 77 -3.43 77.07 -35.83
CA MET A 77 -3.60 78.14 -36.88
C MET A 77 -2.47 78.67 -37.85
N VAL A 78 -2.68 78.31 -39.15
CA VAL A 78 -2.57 79.00 -40.48
C VAL A 78 -1.27 79.56 -41.15
N ASP A 79 -1.06 79.06 -42.39
CA ASP A 79 -0.84 79.69 -43.73
C ASP A 79 0.49 80.37 -44.22
N ASP A 80 1.22 79.61 -45.06
CA ASP A 80 1.53 79.78 -46.51
C ASP A 80 2.59 80.72 -47.20
N GLU A 81 3.11 80.17 -48.32
CA GLU A 81 3.80 80.69 -49.55
C GLU A 81 5.06 81.60 -49.59
N ALA A 82 6.02 81.27 -50.49
CA ALA A 82 6.49 82.06 -51.67
C ALA A 82 7.69 81.41 -52.44
N SER A 83 8.03 81.88 -53.67
CA SER A 83 8.95 81.20 -54.65
C SER A 83 9.81 82.14 -55.56
N ALA A 84 10.61 81.57 -56.49
CA ALA A 84 11.37 82.15 -57.66
C ALA A 84 12.86 82.59 -57.45
N LEU A 85 13.83 82.55 -58.40
CA LEU A 85 13.94 82.08 -59.83
C LEU A 85 15.42 81.90 -60.34
N ALA A 86 15.67 80.98 -61.32
CA ALA A 86 16.64 80.99 -62.47
C ALA A 86 18.18 81.31 -62.34
N ALA A 87 19.09 81.10 -63.34
CA ALA A 87 19.37 80.05 -64.37
C ALA A 87 20.68 80.40 -65.17
N GLY A 88 21.44 79.44 -65.74
CA GLY A 88 22.61 79.71 -66.64
C GLY A 88 23.53 78.50 -66.95
N GLN A 89 24.21 78.45 -68.11
CA GLN A 89 24.87 77.24 -68.69
C GLN A 89 26.43 77.27 -68.79
N ALA A 90 27.01 76.11 -69.15
CA ALA A 90 28.43 75.72 -69.12
C ALA A 90 29.28 76.07 -70.37
N ALA A 91 30.62 76.04 -70.22
CA ALA A 91 31.56 75.26 -71.07
C ALA A 91 33.06 75.35 -70.63
N GLU A 92 33.83 74.32 -71.02
CA GLU A 92 35.30 74.24 -71.19
C GLU A 92 36.28 74.21 -69.99
N THR A 93 37.53 73.84 -70.33
CA THR A 93 38.37 72.85 -69.64
C THR A 93 39.71 73.37 -69.10
N GLU A 94 40.28 72.59 -68.17
CA GLU A 94 41.72 72.49 -67.87
C GLU A 94 42.48 73.78 -67.59
N ALA A 95 42.35 74.26 -66.35
CA ALA A 95 43.42 74.97 -65.67
C ALA A 95 43.76 74.30 -64.33
N VAL A 96 44.92 73.62 -64.30
CA VAL A 96 45.86 73.63 -63.15
C VAL A 96 45.24 73.15 -61.81
N GLN A 97 45.04 71.86 -61.57
CA GLN A 97 46.07 70.82 -61.36
C GLN A 97 47.25 71.15 -60.41
N SER A 98 47.30 72.33 -59.74
CA SER A 98 48.32 72.60 -58.69
C SER A 98 47.76 72.66 -57.26
N ALA A 99 46.46 72.89 -57.09
CA ALA A 99 45.83 72.92 -55.76
C ALA A 99 45.63 71.52 -55.13
N ALA A 100 45.34 70.51 -55.96
CA ALA A 100 44.92 69.17 -55.50
C ALA A 100 46.02 68.33 -54.82
N LYS A 101 47.30 68.72 -54.92
CA LYS A 101 48.41 67.96 -54.30
C LYS A 101 48.58 68.29 -52.82
N LYS A 102 48.24 69.51 -52.39
CA LYS A 102 48.51 69.99 -51.02
C LYS A 102 47.47 69.52 -49.99
N GLN A 103 46.24 69.25 -50.41
CA GLN A 103 45.19 68.69 -49.55
C GLN A 103 45.40 67.19 -49.23
N LYS A 104 46.06 66.44 -50.11
CA LYS A 104 46.20 64.98 -49.96
C LYS A 104 47.26 64.58 -48.91
N GLU A 105 48.31 65.40 -48.75
CA GLU A 105 49.38 65.16 -47.77
C GLU A 105 48.94 65.47 -46.32
N GLU A 106 47.91 66.31 -46.11
CA GLU A 106 47.32 66.56 -44.78
C GLU A 106 46.33 65.45 -44.34
N GLU A 107 45.62 64.81 -45.27
CA GLU A 107 44.70 63.70 -44.97
C GLU A 107 45.42 62.41 -44.53
N GLU A 108 46.54 62.04 -45.18
CA GLU A 108 47.29 60.82 -44.82
C GLU A 108 47.97 60.92 -43.45
N ALA A 109 48.41 62.12 -43.03
CA ALA A 109 49.00 62.34 -41.72
C ALA A 109 47.99 62.17 -40.56
N ALA A 110 46.74 62.60 -40.76
CA ALA A 110 45.68 62.45 -39.77
C ALA A 110 45.24 60.99 -39.58
N ALA A 111 45.25 60.19 -40.65
CA ALA A 111 44.87 58.78 -40.61
C ALA A 111 45.86 57.92 -39.81
N LEU A 112 47.17 58.21 -39.88
CA LEU A 112 48.19 57.46 -39.17
C LEU A 112 48.10 57.65 -37.64
N ALA A 113 47.92 58.90 -37.18
CA ALA A 113 47.77 59.23 -35.77
C ALA A 113 46.52 58.56 -35.13
N ALA A 114 45.43 58.43 -35.89
CA ALA A 114 44.22 57.74 -35.43
C ALA A 114 44.41 56.21 -35.28
N ALA A 115 45.32 55.61 -36.05
CA ALA A 115 45.64 54.18 -35.94
C ALA A 115 46.49 53.86 -34.71
N GLU A 116 47.53 54.67 -34.44
CA GLU A 116 48.42 54.49 -33.28
C GLU A 116 47.66 54.65 -31.94
N ALA A 117 46.77 55.65 -31.85
CA ALA A 117 45.92 55.84 -30.68
C ALA A 117 45.01 54.63 -30.37
N LYS A 118 44.57 53.92 -31.41
CA LYS A 118 43.69 52.74 -31.28
C LYS A 118 44.46 51.49 -30.85
N ALA A 119 45.71 51.35 -31.29
CA ALA A 119 46.60 50.27 -30.84
C ALA A 119 47.01 50.44 -29.36
N ALA A 120 47.31 51.67 -28.93
CA ALA A 120 47.64 51.97 -27.53
C ALA A 120 46.50 51.66 -26.55
N ALA A 121 45.25 51.90 -26.95
CA ALA A 121 44.07 51.57 -26.15
C ALA A 121 43.90 50.05 -25.95
N ALA A 122 44.08 49.25 -27.01
CA ALA A 122 43.95 47.80 -26.95
C ALA A 122 45.04 47.11 -26.10
N GLN A 123 46.28 47.62 -26.12
CA GLN A 123 47.34 47.11 -25.26
C GLN A 123 47.02 47.35 -23.77
N LYS A 124 46.50 48.52 -23.43
CA LYS A 124 46.14 48.87 -22.05
C LYS A 124 45.05 47.97 -21.48
N GLU A 125 44.05 47.62 -22.28
CA GLU A 125 42.98 46.70 -21.90
C GLU A 125 43.51 45.27 -21.64
N ALA A 126 44.47 44.81 -22.45
CA ALA A 126 45.14 43.52 -22.24
C ALA A 126 45.99 43.48 -20.96
N ASP A 127 46.71 44.56 -20.66
CA ASP A 127 47.55 44.67 -19.45
C ASP A 127 46.68 44.73 -18.17
N GLU A 128 45.53 45.40 -18.20
CA GLU A 128 44.57 45.44 -17.08
C GLU A 128 43.93 44.07 -16.81
N ILE A 129 43.65 43.26 -17.85
CA ILE A 129 43.15 41.87 -17.71
C ILE A 129 44.23 40.94 -17.11
N ALA A 130 45.50 41.08 -17.52
CA ALA A 130 46.61 40.29 -16.98
C ALA A 130 46.85 40.58 -15.48
N ALA A 131 46.75 41.84 -15.06
CA ALA A 131 46.89 42.23 -13.66
C ALA A 131 45.78 41.64 -12.77
N ALA A 132 44.53 41.59 -13.27
CA ALA A 132 43.41 40.99 -12.55
C ALA A 132 43.58 39.47 -12.32
N ALA A 133 44.17 38.75 -13.28
CA ALA A 133 44.43 37.32 -13.16
C ALA A 133 45.47 37.00 -12.06
N MET A 134 46.57 37.75 -11.99
CA MET A 134 47.59 37.57 -10.94
C MET A 134 47.04 37.83 -9.53
N ALA A 135 46.15 38.81 -9.37
CA ALA A 135 45.53 39.11 -8.08
C ALA A 135 44.61 37.97 -7.60
N ALA A 136 43.87 37.32 -8.51
CA ALA A 136 43.03 36.17 -8.19
C ALA A 136 43.85 34.94 -7.75
N GLU A 137 45.01 34.70 -8.37
CA GLU A 137 45.90 33.59 -8.03
C GLU A 137 46.53 33.76 -6.63
N GLN A 138 46.96 34.98 -6.28
CA GLN A 138 47.48 35.28 -4.93
C GLN A 138 46.41 35.10 -3.84
N ALA A 139 45.16 35.52 -4.10
CA ALA A 139 44.05 35.32 -3.16
C ALA A 139 43.73 33.82 -2.93
N ALA A 140 43.83 32.99 -3.97
CA ALA A 140 43.64 31.55 -3.86
C ALA A 140 44.74 30.87 -3.03
N ALA A 141 46.00 31.30 -3.19
CA ALA A 141 47.13 30.77 -2.42
C ALA A 141 47.03 31.11 -0.92
N GLU A 142 46.54 32.31 -0.56
CA GLU A 142 46.37 32.72 0.84
C GLU A 142 45.19 32.00 1.51
N ALA A 143 44.09 31.74 0.76
CA ALA A 143 42.98 30.91 1.21
C ALA A 143 43.43 29.46 1.51
N ALA A 144 44.26 28.86 0.64
CA ALA A 144 44.83 27.53 0.86
C ALA A 144 45.69 27.46 2.13
N LYS A 145 46.42 28.53 2.45
CA LYS A 145 47.27 28.60 3.67
C LYS A 145 46.45 28.65 4.96
N LYS A 146 45.26 29.27 4.96
CA LYS A 146 44.30 29.22 6.08
C LYS A 146 43.63 27.84 6.25
N ALA A 147 43.51 27.06 5.19
CA ALA A 147 42.92 25.71 5.24
C ALA A 147 43.84 24.66 5.91
N ALA A 148 45.16 24.93 6.02
CA ALA A 148 46.17 23.96 6.45
C ALA A 148 46.28 23.73 7.98
N MET A 149 45.32 24.17 8.79
CA MET A 149 45.26 23.84 10.22
C MET A 149 44.63 22.44 10.41
N THR A 150 45.40 21.50 10.97
CA THR A 150 45.16 20.05 10.86
C THR A 150 43.80 19.58 11.40
N GLN A 151 43.14 18.74 10.60
CA GLN A 151 41.78 18.26 10.84
C GLN A 151 41.65 17.38 12.10
N SER A 152 42.75 16.73 12.54
CA SER A 152 42.78 15.91 13.75
C SER A 152 42.64 16.72 15.05
N GLU A 153 43.21 17.93 15.12
CA GLU A 153 43.13 18.78 16.31
C GLU A 153 41.71 19.32 16.50
N LYS A 154 41.08 19.75 15.40
CA LYS A 154 39.66 20.16 15.38
C LYS A 154 38.73 19.00 15.73
N GLN A 155 38.99 17.80 15.24
CA GLN A 155 38.22 16.60 15.61
C GLN A 155 38.40 16.21 17.08
N ALA A 156 39.61 16.29 17.64
CA ALA A 156 39.86 15.98 19.05
C ALA A 156 39.14 16.96 20.00
N ALA A 157 39.23 18.26 19.72
CA ALA A 157 38.54 19.30 20.47
C ALA A 157 37.01 19.17 20.37
N ALA A 158 36.48 18.89 19.17
CA ALA A 158 35.06 18.63 18.98
C ALA A 158 34.59 17.38 19.75
N LYS A 159 35.36 16.29 19.74
CA LYS A 159 34.99 15.04 20.44
C LYS A 159 34.93 15.21 21.96
N GLN A 160 35.85 15.97 22.55
CA GLN A 160 35.78 16.33 23.97
C GLN A 160 34.60 17.27 24.27
N TYR A 161 34.32 18.24 23.39
CA TYR A 161 33.18 19.16 23.56
C TYR A 161 31.83 18.43 23.51
N PHE A 162 31.62 17.54 22.53
CA PHE A 162 30.38 16.76 22.44
C PHE A 162 30.21 15.74 23.57
N ALA A 163 31.29 15.13 24.07
CA ALA A 163 31.23 14.28 25.25
C ALA A 163 30.80 15.07 26.51
N ALA A 164 31.38 16.25 26.73
CA ALA A 164 30.99 17.12 27.84
C ALA A 164 29.54 17.62 27.75
N GLN A 165 29.04 17.90 26.54
CA GLN A 165 27.63 18.28 26.32
C GLN A 165 26.67 17.10 26.54
N ALA A 166 27.06 15.87 26.16
CA ALA A 166 26.25 14.68 26.41
C ALA A 166 26.09 14.39 27.92
N ASP A 167 27.17 14.52 28.71
CA ASP A 167 27.10 14.37 30.18
C ASP A 167 26.24 15.45 30.84
N ILE A 168 26.30 16.70 30.35
CA ILE A 168 25.46 17.80 30.86
C ILE A 168 23.98 17.57 30.50
N ALA A 169 23.69 17.14 29.27
CA ALA A 169 22.33 16.83 28.82
C ALA A 169 21.72 15.65 29.60
N ALA A 170 22.46 14.54 29.75
CA ALA A 170 22.01 13.38 30.50
C ALA A 170 21.75 13.70 31.98
N LYS A 171 22.55 14.61 32.57
CA LYS A 171 22.35 15.07 33.96
C LYS A 171 21.13 15.98 34.09
N ALA A 172 20.92 16.90 33.15
CA ALA A 172 19.73 17.74 33.10
C ALA A 172 18.45 16.92 32.87
N GLU A 173 18.50 15.87 32.05
CA GLU A 173 17.38 14.94 31.83
C GLU A 173 17.07 14.12 33.09
N ALA A 174 18.10 13.63 33.81
CA ALA A 174 17.93 12.94 35.08
C ALA A 174 17.34 13.85 36.18
N GLU A 175 17.78 15.12 36.27
CA GLU A 175 17.23 16.12 37.19
C GLU A 175 15.78 16.48 36.82
N ALA A 176 15.47 16.67 35.54
CA ALA A 176 14.11 16.92 35.05
C ALA A 176 13.16 15.74 35.32
N LYS A 177 13.62 14.50 35.11
CA LYS A 177 12.86 13.29 35.43
C LYS A 177 12.58 13.18 36.93
N THR A 178 13.58 13.45 37.77
CA THR A 178 13.42 13.44 39.23
C THR A 178 12.41 14.49 39.70
N ALA A 179 12.49 15.71 39.16
CA ALA A 179 11.52 16.77 39.44
C ALA A 179 10.10 16.44 38.96
N LEU A 180 9.95 15.73 37.84
CA LEU A 180 8.66 15.25 37.33
C LEU A 180 8.07 14.16 38.24
N GLU A 181 8.89 13.21 38.70
CA GLU A 181 8.49 12.16 39.64
C GLU A 181 8.09 12.74 41.01
N GLU A 182 8.82 13.73 41.55
CA GLU A 182 8.42 14.43 42.79
C GLU A 182 7.11 15.19 42.61
N LYS A 183 6.91 15.87 41.48
CA LYS A 183 5.66 16.59 41.17
C LYS A 183 4.48 15.62 41.03
N ALA A 184 4.68 14.47 40.39
CA ALA A 184 3.68 13.40 40.32
C ALA A 184 3.34 12.83 41.71
N LYS A 185 4.34 12.64 42.59
CA LYS A 185 4.15 12.22 43.99
C LYS A 185 3.38 13.23 44.81
N ALA A 186 3.66 14.53 44.64
CA ALA A 186 2.94 15.62 45.30
C ALA A 186 1.48 15.67 44.83
N ILE A 187 1.22 15.51 43.52
CA ILE A 187 -0.13 15.45 42.95
C ILE A 187 -0.90 14.22 43.46
N ALA A 188 -0.28 13.03 43.48
CA ALA A 188 -0.89 11.82 44.05
C ALA A 188 -1.24 12.00 45.54
N THR A 189 -0.37 12.65 46.31
CA THR A 189 -0.60 12.95 47.73
C THR A 189 -1.73 13.97 47.94
N ALA A 190 -1.84 14.97 47.06
CA ALA A 190 -2.94 15.93 47.07
C ALA A 190 -4.28 15.27 46.68
N LYS A 191 -4.29 14.41 45.66
CA LYS A 191 -5.46 13.64 45.21
C LYS A 191 -5.94 12.68 46.30
N ALA A 192 -5.02 12.03 47.03
CA ALA A 192 -5.34 11.22 48.21
C ALA A 192 -5.95 12.04 49.36
N ARG A 193 -5.36 13.19 49.71
CA ARG A 193 -5.92 14.08 50.76
C ARG A 193 -7.30 14.64 50.41
N ALA A 194 -7.54 15.01 49.16
CA ALA A 194 -8.85 15.47 48.70
C ALA A 194 -9.91 14.35 48.80
N LEU A 195 -9.53 13.12 48.40
CA LEU A 195 -10.39 11.95 48.50
C LEU A 195 -10.72 11.57 49.96
N ASP A 196 -9.75 11.65 50.87
CA ASP A 196 -9.98 11.36 52.28
C ASP A 196 -10.74 12.47 53.02
N ALA A 197 -10.60 13.74 52.61
CA ALA A 197 -11.45 14.83 53.09
C ALA A 197 -12.92 14.65 52.64
N ALA A 198 -13.16 14.23 51.39
CA ALA A 198 -14.50 13.93 50.89
C ALA A 198 -15.13 12.74 51.65
N LYS A 199 -14.36 11.67 51.92
CA LYS A 199 -14.82 10.55 52.78
C LYS A 199 -15.12 11.00 54.21
N ALA A 200 -14.37 11.95 54.77
CA ALA A 200 -14.60 12.44 56.13
C ALA A 200 -15.91 13.24 56.28
N GLU A 201 -16.30 14.04 55.27
CA GLU A 201 -17.62 14.67 55.24
C GLU A 201 -18.75 13.66 54.99
N LEU A 202 -18.54 12.67 54.12
CA LEU A 202 -19.49 11.56 53.93
C LEU A 202 -19.79 10.83 55.25
N VAL A 203 -18.76 10.55 56.06
CA VAL A 203 -18.92 9.93 57.39
C VAL A 203 -19.66 10.84 58.37
N LYS A 204 -19.46 12.16 58.34
CA LYS A 204 -20.26 13.09 59.17
C LYS A 204 -21.73 13.07 58.79
N LEU A 205 -22.04 13.12 57.49
CA LEU A 205 -23.42 13.06 56.97
C LEU A 205 -24.11 11.75 57.37
N GLN A 206 -23.40 10.62 57.26
CA GLN A 206 -23.88 9.31 57.73
C GLN A 206 -24.13 9.26 59.25
N VAL A 207 -23.27 9.90 60.06
CA VAL A 207 -23.47 9.99 61.52
C VAL A 207 -24.67 10.86 61.89
N MET A 208 -24.88 12.00 61.21
CA MET A 208 -26.07 12.84 61.44
C MET A 208 -27.36 12.09 61.10
N ASN A 209 -27.40 11.39 59.96
CA ASN A 209 -28.56 10.59 59.53
C ASN A 209 -28.84 9.43 60.52
N LYS A 210 -27.80 8.79 61.06
CA LYS A 210 -27.92 7.77 62.11
C LYS A 210 -28.49 8.33 63.41
N VAL A 211 -28.06 9.52 63.86
CA VAL A 211 -28.60 10.17 65.05
C VAL A 211 -30.07 10.57 64.85
N GLU A 212 -30.45 11.06 63.67
CA GLU A 212 -31.84 11.41 63.38
C GLU A 212 -32.76 10.19 63.35
N THR A 213 -32.33 9.09 62.71
CA THR A 213 -33.11 7.82 62.69
C THR A 213 -33.20 7.17 64.07
N GLU A 214 -32.10 7.08 64.83
CA GLU A 214 -32.12 6.53 66.20
C GLU A 214 -32.97 7.40 67.16
N SER A 215 -33.00 8.72 67.00
CA SER A 215 -33.86 9.60 67.81
C SER A 215 -35.36 9.35 67.58
N LYS A 216 -35.76 9.07 66.33
CA LYS A 216 -37.15 8.79 65.94
C LYS A 216 -37.57 7.37 66.36
N ILE A 217 -36.67 6.40 66.30
CA ILE A 217 -36.91 5.02 66.79
C ILE A 217 -37.08 4.98 68.32
N ARG A 218 -36.33 5.80 69.07
CA ARG A 218 -36.44 5.87 70.55
C ARG A 218 -37.75 6.48 71.06
N ALA A 219 -38.57 7.05 70.18
CA ALA A 219 -39.73 7.87 70.57
C ALA A 219 -41.04 7.10 70.82
N LYS A 220 -41.17 5.79 70.49
CA LYS A 220 -42.42 5.02 70.73
C LYS A 220 -42.26 3.49 70.77
N MET A 221 -42.23 2.95 72.00
CA MET A 221 -42.86 1.67 72.39
C MET A 221 -43.66 2.00 73.67
N PRO A 222 -44.94 1.57 73.85
CA PRO A 222 -45.25 0.17 74.15
C PRO A 222 -46.63 -0.28 73.57
N PRO A 223 -47.41 -1.24 74.12
CA PRO A 223 -47.71 -2.50 73.45
C PRO A 223 -49.15 -2.65 72.93
N LEU A 224 -49.37 -3.68 72.10
CA LEU A 224 -50.69 -4.10 71.62
C LEU A 224 -51.61 -4.63 72.72
N PRO A 225 -52.90 -4.27 72.67
CA PRO A 225 -53.99 -5.19 72.98
C PRO A 225 -54.99 -5.34 71.82
N GLN A 226 -55.64 -6.50 71.76
CA GLN A 226 -56.54 -6.90 70.67
C GLN A 226 -57.82 -6.06 70.59
N ALA A 227 -58.35 -5.90 69.37
CA ALA A 227 -59.47 -5.03 69.06
C ALA A 227 -60.65 -5.80 68.41
N THR A 228 -61.87 -5.55 68.89
CA THR A 228 -63.08 -6.34 68.56
C THR A 228 -64.22 -5.53 67.93
N THR A 229 -64.01 -4.27 67.52
CA THR A 229 -65.07 -3.41 66.94
C THR A 229 -64.66 -2.65 65.67
N ALA A 230 -65.65 -2.25 64.87
CA ALA A 230 -65.46 -1.61 63.56
C ALA A 230 -64.66 -0.30 63.62
N ALA A 231 -64.84 0.51 64.66
CA ALA A 231 -64.06 1.74 64.88
C ALA A 231 -62.55 1.47 65.06
N GLN A 232 -62.19 0.30 65.60
CA GLN A 232 -60.79 -0.08 65.77
C GLN A 232 -60.17 -0.60 64.47
N LYS A 233 -60.95 -1.23 63.57
CA LYS A 233 -60.46 -1.55 62.21
C LYS A 233 -60.15 -0.30 61.40
N ALA A 234 -60.99 0.74 61.50
CA ALA A 234 -60.71 2.03 60.87
C ALA A 234 -59.43 2.68 61.44
N LYS A 235 -59.19 2.55 62.75
CA LYS A 235 -57.95 3.04 63.37
C LYS A 235 -56.71 2.26 62.92
N VAL A 236 -56.75 0.93 62.91
CA VAL A 236 -55.63 0.10 62.42
C VAL A 236 -55.34 0.35 60.93
N ALA A 237 -56.37 0.59 60.11
CA ALA A 237 -56.18 0.98 58.71
C ALA A 237 -55.55 2.38 58.57
N ALA A 238 -55.97 3.35 59.38
CA ALA A 238 -55.36 4.69 59.40
C ALA A 238 -53.91 4.65 59.91
N ASP A 239 -53.62 3.88 60.96
CA ASP A 239 -52.27 3.70 61.50
C ASP A 239 -51.36 2.95 60.49
N ALA A 240 -51.89 1.99 59.73
CA ALA A 240 -51.17 1.30 58.65
C ALA A 240 -50.92 2.19 57.42
N ILE A 241 -51.88 3.05 57.04
CA ILE A 241 -51.70 4.05 55.98
C ILE A 241 -50.66 5.09 56.40
N ALA A 242 -50.70 5.54 57.66
CA ALA A 242 -49.68 6.43 58.21
C ALA A 242 -48.28 5.77 58.23
N GLN A 243 -48.17 4.50 58.62
CA GLN A 243 -46.91 3.75 58.53
C GLN A 243 -46.41 3.58 57.09
N ALA A 244 -47.31 3.30 56.14
CA ALA A 244 -46.97 3.21 54.72
C ALA A 244 -46.49 4.56 54.17
N GLN A 245 -47.21 5.66 54.45
CA GLN A 245 -46.81 7.02 54.06
C GLN A 245 -45.46 7.40 54.66
N THR A 246 -45.22 7.10 55.95
CA THR A 246 -43.92 7.37 56.59
C THR A 246 -42.79 6.54 55.98
N ALA A 247 -43.07 5.31 55.54
CA ALA A 247 -42.10 4.46 54.84
C ALA A 247 -41.82 4.97 53.41
N THR A 248 -42.82 5.48 52.70
CA THR A 248 -42.64 6.15 51.40
C THR A 248 -41.86 7.46 51.54
N GLU A 249 -42.11 8.24 52.59
CA GLU A 249 -41.32 9.44 52.92
C GLU A 249 -39.87 9.10 53.29
N MET A 250 -39.62 8.00 54.02
CA MET A 250 -38.26 7.50 54.27
C MET A 250 -37.56 7.02 52.98
N ALA A 251 -38.28 6.35 52.08
CA ALA A 251 -37.73 5.93 50.78
C ALA A 251 -37.40 7.15 49.90
N ALA A 252 -38.31 8.11 49.79
CA ALA A 252 -38.10 9.35 49.04
C ALA A 252 -36.98 10.21 49.63
N ALA A 253 -36.83 10.27 50.95
CA ALA A 253 -35.69 10.93 51.60
C ALA A 253 -34.36 10.21 51.34
N SER A 254 -34.37 8.87 51.26
CA SER A 254 -33.19 8.07 50.92
C SER A 254 -32.80 8.22 49.44
N GLU A 255 -33.76 8.25 48.52
CA GLU A 255 -33.52 8.52 47.09
C GLU A 255 -33.06 9.95 46.85
N ALA A 256 -33.68 10.94 47.50
CA ALA A 256 -33.23 12.34 47.43
C ALA A 256 -31.80 12.52 47.97
N CYS A 257 -31.43 11.78 49.03
CA CYS A 257 -30.06 11.77 49.56
C CYS A 257 -29.08 11.08 48.60
N SER A 258 -29.45 9.93 48.02
CA SER A 258 -28.66 9.21 46.99
C SER A 258 -28.45 10.07 45.73
N ALA A 259 -29.49 10.78 45.28
CA ALA A 259 -29.41 11.72 44.17
C ALA A 259 -28.51 12.93 44.50
N ALA A 260 -28.57 13.45 45.73
CA ALA A 260 -27.69 14.52 46.20
C ALA A 260 -26.22 14.08 46.34
N GLU A 261 -25.96 12.86 46.85
CA GLU A 261 -24.62 12.26 46.92
C GLU A 261 -24.04 12.03 45.52
N LYS A 262 -24.84 11.49 44.59
CA LYS A 262 -24.46 11.28 43.19
C LYS A 262 -24.17 12.61 42.49
N ALA A 263 -25.03 13.61 42.63
CA ALA A 263 -24.84 14.94 42.05
C ALA A 263 -23.60 15.66 42.61
N ALA A 264 -23.32 15.52 43.91
CA ALA A 264 -22.10 16.06 44.53
C ALA A 264 -20.83 15.37 44.00
N LEU A 265 -20.88 14.04 43.80
CA LEU A 265 -19.77 13.29 43.23
C LEU A 265 -19.54 13.62 41.75
N GLU A 266 -20.61 13.74 40.96
CA GLU A 266 -20.56 14.12 39.54
C GLU A 266 -20.04 15.56 39.36
N ALA A 267 -20.46 16.50 40.22
CA ALA A 267 -19.91 17.86 40.23
C ALA A 267 -18.40 17.88 40.56
N ALA A 268 -17.95 17.07 41.53
CA ALA A 268 -16.53 16.95 41.85
C ALA A 268 -15.71 16.35 40.69
N VAL A 269 -16.24 15.32 40.02
CA VAL A 269 -15.61 14.71 38.83
C VAL A 269 -15.57 15.68 37.64
N ALA A 270 -16.63 16.47 37.44
CA ALA A 270 -16.66 17.50 36.40
C ALA A 270 -15.59 18.59 36.63
N ILE A 271 -15.40 19.04 37.88
CA ILE A 271 -14.36 20.02 38.24
C ILE A 271 -12.96 19.44 38.00
N ILE A 272 -12.72 18.17 38.37
CA ILE A 272 -11.43 17.49 38.11
C ILE A 272 -11.15 17.43 36.60
N LYS A 273 -12.13 17.04 35.78
CA LYS A 273 -11.99 17.00 34.31
C LYS A 273 -11.71 18.39 33.70
N VAL A 274 -12.33 19.45 34.21
CA VAL A 274 -12.07 20.83 33.74
C VAL A 274 -10.63 21.25 34.05
N ILE A 275 -10.08 20.84 35.18
CA ILE A 275 -8.67 21.10 35.55
C ILE A 275 -7.73 20.28 34.65
N GLU A 276 -7.98 18.97 34.48
CA GLU A 276 -7.17 18.09 33.62
C GLU A 276 -7.13 18.60 32.15
N VAL A 277 -8.27 19.02 31.58
CA VAL A 277 -8.35 19.57 30.21
C VAL A 277 -7.69 20.95 30.08
N ALA A 278 -7.70 21.78 31.13
CA ALA A 278 -6.98 23.05 31.13
C ALA A 278 -5.45 22.85 31.16
N GLU A 279 -4.97 21.85 31.90
CA GLU A 279 -3.55 21.49 31.95
C GLU A 279 -3.08 20.88 30.62
N GLU A 280 -3.85 19.98 29.99
CA GLU A 280 -3.52 19.44 28.66
C GLU A 280 -3.42 20.54 27.60
N LYS A 281 -4.37 21.49 27.56
CA LYS A 281 -4.32 22.62 26.61
C LYS A 281 -3.10 23.52 26.83
N ALA A 282 -2.66 23.71 28.07
CA ALA A 282 -1.45 24.45 28.38
C ALA A 282 -0.18 23.71 27.93
N ILE A 283 -0.14 22.38 28.07
CA ILE A 283 0.97 21.53 27.60
C ILE A 283 1.07 21.54 26.07
N ILE A 284 -0.05 21.42 25.37
CA ILE A 284 -0.10 21.45 23.90
C ILE A 284 0.33 22.83 23.36
N ALA A 285 -0.19 23.92 23.94
CA ALA A 285 0.22 25.28 23.56
C ALA A 285 1.74 25.51 23.79
N ARG A 286 2.29 24.96 24.89
CA ARG A 286 3.73 25.01 25.19
C ARG A 286 4.57 24.25 24.16
N ALA A 287 4.11 23.08 23.71
CA ALA A 287 4.79 22.31 22.66
C ALA A 287 4.85 23.11 21.36
N THR A 288 3.69 23.54 20.84
CA THR A 288 3.61 24.27 19.56
C THR A 288 4.42 25.57 19.54
N GLN A 289 4.52 26.27 20.68
CA GLN A 289 5.28 27.51 20.77
C GLN A 289 6.80 27.27 20.90
N ASN A 290 7.21 26.15 21.51
CA ASN A 290 8.62 25.70 21.48
C ASN A 290 9.02 25.25 20.07
N ASP A 291 8.20 24.46 19.39
CA ASP A 291 8.47 23.99 18.02
C ASP A 291 8.64 25.17 17.04
N ALA A 292 7.81 26.21 17.16
CA ALA A 292 7.95 27.44 16.39
C ALA A 292 9.24 28.22 16.70
N THR A 293 9.69 28.17 17.95
CA THR A 293 10.95 28.81 18.38
C THR A 293 12.17 28.04 17.89
N GLU A 294 12.11 26.71 17.90
CA GLU A 294 13.16 25.82 17.38
C GLU A 294 13.25 25.87 15.84
N ALA A 295 12.12 25.95 15.14
CA ALA A 295 12.10 26.18 13.69
C ALA A 295 12.74 27.52 13.30
N LYS A 296 12.50 28.59 14.08
CA LYS A 296 13.16 29.89 13.88
C LYS A 296 14.66 29.81 14.20
N LEU A 297 15.03 29.21 15.33
CA LEU A 297 16.43 29.04 15.74
C LEU A 297 17.22 28.23 14.70
N ALA A 298 16.62 27.19 14.12
CA ALA A 298 17.22 26.41 13.04
C ALA A 298 17.46 27.25 11.77
N ALA A 299 16.51 28.12 11.39
CA ALA A 299 16.67 29.03 10.26
C ALA A 299 17.78 30.09 10.51
N ASP A 300 17.80 30.70 11.70
CA ASP A 300 18.79 31.70 12.07
C ASP A 300 20.20 31.07 12.15
N ILE A 301 20.34 29.86 12.71
CA ILE A 301 21.59 29.06 12.72
C ILE A 301 22.07 28.73 11.29
N PHE A 302 21.16 28.37 10.39
CA PHE A 302 21.51 28.05 9.00
C PHE A 302 22.02 29.26 8.20
N SER A 303 21.75 30.48 8.69
CA SER A 303 22.19 31.74 8.07
C SER A 303 23.51 32.30 8.63
N ALA A 304 23.98 31.80 9.78
CA ALA A 304 25.14 32.35 10.49
C ALA A 304 26.47 31.70 10.05
N ALA A 305 27.41 32.51 9.54
CA ALA A 305 28.69 32.03 9.01
C ALA A 305 29.85 31.97 10.04
N ASP A 306 29.66 32.48 11.26
CA ASP A 306 30.72 32.60 12.29
C ASP A 306 30.39 31.77 13.56
N PRO A 307 31.30 30.88 14.02
CA PRO A 307 31.14 30.11 15.26
C PRO A 307 30.88 30.92 16.55
N GLU A 308 31.37 32.16 16.68
CA GLU A 308 31.06 32.97 17.89
C GLU A 308 29.66 33.57 17.84
N ALA A 309 29.20 34.02 16.67
CA ALA A 309 27.80 34.43 16.48
C ALA A 309 26.83 33.26 16.75
N LEU A 310 27.21 32.06 16.32
CA LEU A 310 26.45 30.83 16.54
C LEU A 310 26.32 30.47 18.03
N LYS A 311 27.38 30.69 18.83
CA LYS A 311 27.32 30.58 20.31
C LYS A 311 26.42 31.64 20.94
N ALA A 312 26.48 32.89 20.48
CA ALA A 312 25.64 33.97 21.00
C ALA A 312 24.14 33.68 20.75
N ILE A 313 23.77 33.34 19.51
CA ILE A 313 22.40 33.02 19.11
C ILE A 313 21.86 31.80 19.89
N ALA A 314 22.67 30.76 20.10
CA ALA A 314 22.26 29.60 20.89
C ALA A 314 22.05 29.93 22.38
N ALA A 315 22.90 30.78 22.96
CA ALA A 315 22.75 31.22 24.36
C ALA A 315 21.53 32.13 24.55
N GLU A 316 21.28 33.05 23.62
CA GLU A 316 20.13 33.97 23.64
C GLU A 316 18.81 33.21 23.44
N GLY A 317 18.78 32.21 22.55
CA GLY A 317 17.65 31.30 22.38
C GLY A 317 17.34 30.47 23.63
N ALA A 318 18.37 29.96 24.32
CA ALA A 318 18.20 29.25 25.59
C ALA A 318 17.65 30.16 26.71
N GLN A 319 18.14 31.41 26.80
CA GLN A 319 17.63 32.40 27.75
C GLN A 319 16.18 32.81 27.45
N ALA A 320 15.82 32.99 26.17
CA ALA A 320 14.45 33.30 25.76
C ALA A 320 13.49 32.15 26.08
N LYS A 321 13.89 30.89 25.84
CA LYS A 321 13.11 29.69 26.20
C LYS A 321 12.87 29.60 27.71
N TYR A 322 13.92 29.83 28.52
CA TYR A 322 13.81 29.85 29.98
C TYR A 322 12.90 30.99 30.50
N ALA A 323 13.01 32.20 29.93
CA ALA A 323 12.17 33.34 30.32
C ALA A 323 10.69 33.14 29.97
N LEU A 324 10.39 32.51 28.82
CA LEU A 324 9.03 32.14 28.43
C LEU A 324 8.45 31.04 29.33
N ASP A 325 9.24 30.01 29.66
CA ASP A 325 8.84 28.97 30.63
C ASP A 325 8.55 29.57 32.02
N GLN A 326 9.33 30.55 32.46
CA GLN A 326 9.13 31.23 33.75
C GLN A 326 7.85 32.09 33.75
N ALA A 327 7.63 32.89 32.70
CA ALA A 327 6.42 33.71 32.56
C ALA A 327 5.14 32.88 32.42
N ALA A 328 5.20 31.73 31.72
CA ALA A 328 4.08 30.79 31.61
C ALA A 328 3.77 30.12 32.96
N ALA A 329 4.79 29.75 33.74
CA ALA A 329 4.61 29.18 35.08
C ALA A 329 3.97 30.18 36.05
N ASP A 330 4.38 31.44 36.04
CA ASP A 330 3.78 32.49 36.87
C ASP A 330 2.34 32.83 36.43
N LYS A 331 2.06 32.86 35.12
CA LYS A 331 0.69 33.03 34.61
C LYS A 331 -0.23 31.88 35.02
N ALA A 332 0.20 30.63 34.89
CA ALA A 332 -0.58 29.45 35.32
C ALA A 332 -0.87 29.47 36.83
N LYS A 333 0.08 29.98 37.64
CA LYS A 333 -0.09 30.18 39.09
C LYS A 333 -1.11 31.28 39.41
N GLY A 334 -1.14 32.36 38.61
CA GLY A 334 -2.14 33.43 38.70
C GLY A 334 -3.54 32.99 38.27
N ASP A 335 -3.67 32.31 37.13
CA ASP A 335 -4.94 31.80 36.62
C ASP A 335 -5.58 30.78 37.58
N ARG A 336 -4.76 29.93 38.22
CA ARG A 336 -5.19 29.03 39.30
C ARG A 336 -5.71 29.80 40.53
N ALA A 337 -5.00 30.81 41.01
CA ALA A 337 -5.44 31.63 42.14
C ALA A 337 -6.75 32.40 41.82
N ALA A 338 -6.93 32.84 40.57
CA ALA A 338 -8.17 33.45 40.12
C ALA A 338 -9.35 32.46 40.07
N ALA A 339 -9.12 31.21 39.64
CA ALA A 339 -10.11 30.16 39.63
C ALA A 339 -10.53 29.73 41.05
N GLU A 340 -9.56 29.57 41.97
CA GLU A 340 -9.80 29.26 43.38
C GLU A 340 -10.61 30.39 44.07
N LYS A 341 -10.32 31.66 43.75
CA LYS A 341 -11.11 32.81 44.23
C LYS A 341 -12.52 32.86 43.64
N ALA A 342 -12.68 32.63 42.34
CA ALA A 342 -13.99 32.63 41.68
C ALA A 342 -14.91 31.50 42.18
N ALA A 343 -14.35 30.39 42.66
CA ALA A 343 -15.09 29.34 43.35
C ALA A 343 -15.58 29.79 44.74
N ALA A 344 -14.74 30.48 45.52
CA ALA A 344 -15.11 31.04 46.82
C ALA A 344 -16.20 32.12 46.72
N ASP A 345 -16.08 33.04 45.75
CA ASP A 345 -17.05 34.12 45.55
C ASP A 345 -18.44 33.58 45.10
N ARG A 346 -18.48 32.47 44.34
CA ARG A 346 -19.73 31.79 43.98
C ARG A 346 -20.37 31.05 45.15
N ALA A 347 -19.58 30.46 46.05
CA ALA A 347 -20.08 29.84 47.27
C ALA A 347 -20.74 30.88 48.22
N ALA A 348 -20.20 32.09 48.29
CA ALA A 348 -20.83 33.19 49.05
C ALA A 348 -22.16 33.65 48.42
N SER A 349 -22.22 33.74 47.09
CA SER A 349 -23.44 34.14 46.35
C SER A 349 -24.60 33.15 46.51
N ALA A 350 -24.31 31.85 46.54
CA ALA A 350 -25.32 30.80 46.76
C ALA A 350 -26.04 30.94 48.13
N THR A 351 -25.32 31.38 49.16
CA THR A 351 -25.90 31.60 50.51
C THR A 351 -26.89 32.77 50.52
N ALA A 352 -26.60 33.86 49.81
CA ALA A 352 -27.51 35.02 49.71
C ALA A 352 -28.77 34.74 48.87
N ALA A 353 -28.70 33.80 47.92
CA ALA A 353 -29.86 33.38 47.13
C ALA A 353 -30.90 32.59 47.98
N ALA A 354 -30.43 31.83 48.98
CA ALA A 354 -31.30 31.04 49.86
C ALA A 354 -32.18 31.91 50.78
N GLU A 355 -31.68 33.03 51.29
CA GLU A 355 -32.45 33.90 52.19
C GLU A 355 -33.59 34.66 51.48
N LYS A 356 -33.46 34.93 50.17
CA LYS A 356 -34.50 35.58 49.38
C LYS A 356 -35.69 34.65 49.05
N ALA A 357 -35.43 33.35 48.93
CA ALA A 357 -36.45 32.35 48.57
C ALA A 357 -37.53 32.14 49.67
N ALA A 358 -37.32 32.64 50.89
CA ALA A 358 -38.26 32.52 52.00
C ALA A 358 -39.41 33.55 51.99
N ALA A 359 -39.33 34.62 51.20
CA ALA A 359 -40.25 35.76 51.28
C ALA A 359 -41.51 35.65 50.39
N ASP A 360 -41.40 35.08 49.18
CA ASP A 360 -42.43 35.22 48.13
C ASP A 360 -43.58 34.18 48.19
N LYS A 361 -43.92 33.69 49.39
CA LYS A 361 -44.96 32.67 49.62
C LYS A 361 -46.41 33.20 49.49
N ALA A 362 -46.62 34.49 49.23
CA ALA A 362 -47.94 35.13 49.28
C ALA A 362 -48.73 35.17 47.95
N ILE A 363 -48.08 34.99 46.79
CA ILE A 363 -48.72 35.21 45.46
C ILE A 363 -49.16 33.89 44.78
N ALA A 364 -48.69 32.73 45.25
CA ALA A 364 -48.94 31.42 44.66
C ALA A 364 -50.40 30.88 44.74
N LYS A 365 -51.36 31.67 45.23
CA LYS A 365 -52.78 31.25 45.34
C LYS A 365 -53.63 31.57 44.11
N ALA A 366 -53.18 32.46 43.22
CA ALA A 366 -53.99 32.98 42.11
C ALA A 366 -53.79 32.29 40.75
N GLN A 367 -52.84 31.34 40.63
CA GLN A 367 -52.48 30.72 39.33
C GLN A 367 -52.74 29.21 39.26
N ALA A 368 -53.30 28.61 40.32
CA ALA A 368 -53.57 27.17 40.41
C ALA A 368 -54.58 26.64 39.36
N GLU A 369 -55.43 27.49 38.80
CA GLU A 369 -56.46 27.09 37.83
C GLU A 369 -55.94 26.89 36.40
N LYS A 370 -54.71 27.36 36.09
CA LYS A 370 -54.10 27.17 34.76
C LYS A 370 -53.27 25.88 34.64
N ALA A 371 -53.01 25.19 35.76
CA ALA A 371 -52.13 24.02 35.80
C ALA A 371 -52.78 22.71 35.30
N ILE A 372 -54.12 22.63 35.28
CA ILE A 372 -54.87 21.40 34.98
C ILE A 372 -54.71 20.95 33.51
N ALA A 373 -54.39 21.87 32.59
CA ALA A 373 -54.10 21.54 31.20
C ALA A 373 -52.64 21.09 30.94
N ALA A 374 -51.71 21.37 31.87
CA ALA A 374 -50.29 21.06 31.70
C ALA A 374 -49.90 19.69 32.28
N ASP A 375 -50.61 19.21 33.31
CA ASP A 375 -50.39 17.90 33.95
C ASP A 375 -50.66 16.71 33.01
N ALA A 376 -51.51 16.88 31.99
CA ALA A 376 -51.74 15.86 30.97
C ALA A 376 -50.52 15.67 30.05
N LEU A 377 -49.99 16.77 29.50
CA LEU A 377 -48.80 16.77 28.63
C LEU A 377 -47.53 16.33 29.37
N ALA A 378 -47.37 16.71 30.65
CA ALA A 378 -46.22 16.31 31.46
C ALA A 378 -46.20 14.80 31.77
N LYS A 379 -47.38 14.17 31.90
CA LYS A 379 -47.49 12.70 32.10
C LYS A 379 -47.23 11.91 30.83
N GLU A 380 -47.55 12.48 29.67
CA GLU A 380 -47.26 11.88 28.36
C GLU A 380 -45.74 11.92 28.09
N ALA A 381 -45.10 13.08 28.26
CA ALA A 381 -43.65 13.24 28.10
C ALA A 381 -42.84 12.39 29.09
N ALA A 382 -43.26 12.29 30.37
CA ALA A 382 -42.57 11.45 31.35
C ALA A 382 -42.75 9.94 31.09
N ALA A 383 -43.86 9.53 30.46
CA ALA A 383 -44.06 8.15 30.04
C ALA A 383 -43.20 7.80 28.80
N GLU A 384 -43.03 8.76 27.88
CA GLU A 384 -42.17 8.62 26.70
C GLU A 384 -40.68 8.57 27.09
N GLU A 385 -40.22 9.45 27.99
CA GLU A 385 -38.84 9.44 28.52
C GLU A 385 -38.54 8.14 29.30
N ALA A 386 -39.50 7.64 30.08
CA ALA A 386 -39.39 6.34 30.76
C ALA A 386 -39.36 5.17 29.77
N ALA A 387 -40.13 5.21 28.68
CA ALA A 387 -40.12 4.20 27.63
C ALA A 387 -38.81 4.20 26.84
N ILE A 388 -38.23 5.37 26.56
CA ILE A 388 -36.90 5.51 25.93
C ILE A 388 -35.81 4.96 26.86
N ALA A 389 -35.84 5.29 28.15
CA ALA A 389 -34.90 4.76 29.14
C ALA A 389 -35.02 3.23 29.30
N GLN A 390 -36.24 2.69 29.29
CA GLN A 390 -36.48 1.25 29.33
C GLN A 390 -35.98 0.56 28.04
N ALA A 391 -36.27 1.12 26.86
CA ALA A 391 -35.78 0.58 25.59
C ALA A 391 -34.24 0.61 25.51
N ALA A 392 -33.60 1.67 25.99
CA ALA A 392 -32.14 1.75 26.08
C ALA A 392 -31.54 0.73 27.06
N ALA A 393 -32.21 0.46 28.19
CA ALA A 393 -31.80 -0.56 29.14
C ALA A 393 -31.99 -1.99 28.58
N GLU A 394 -33.08 -2.25 27.85
CA GLU A 394 -33.33 -3.53 27.17
C GLU A 394 -32.36 -3.76 26.00
N GLU A 395 -32.03 -2.72 25.21
CA GLU A 395 -31.01 -2.75 24.16
C GLU A 395 -29.61 -3.04 24.76
N ALA A 396 -29.24 -2.36 25.86
CA ALA A 396 -27.99 -2.60 26.57
C ALA A 396 -27.90 -4.01 27.17
N ALA A 397 -29.00 -4.52 27.75
CA ALA A 397 -29.08 -5.89 28.24
C ALA A 397 -28.98 -6.92 27.11
N ARG A 398 -29.58 -6.65 25.93
CA ARG A 398 -29.43 -7.50 24.75
C ARG A 398 -27.99 -7.53 24.24
N ILE A 399 -27.34 -6.37 24.13
CA ILE A 399 -25.92 -6.27 23.74
C ILE A 399 -25.02 -7.03 24.71
N GLN A 400 -25.29 -6.95 26.02
CA GLN A 400 -24.55 -7.72 27.02
C GLN A 400 -24.78 -9.23 26.87
N ALA A 401 -26.03 -9.68 26.69
CA ALA A 401 -26.35 -11.09 26.48
C ALA A 401 -25.72 -11.66 25.19
N GLU A 402 -25.76 -10.90 24.09
CA GLU A 402 -25.08 -11.24 22.82
C GLU A 402 -23.55 -11.35 23.01
N ALA A 403 -22.95 -10.47 23.80
CA ALA A 403 -21.51 -10.51 24.12
C ALA A 403 -21.13 -11.71 25.00
N GLU A 404 -21.95 -12.04 26.00
CA GLU A 404 -21.77 -13.21 26.87
C GLU A 404 -21.95 -14.53 26.10
N GLU A 405 -22.93 -14.62 25.19
CA GLU A 405 -23.12 -15.78 24.32
C GLU A 405 -21.99 -15.92 23.29
N ALA A 406 -21.53 -14.83 22.68
CA ALA A 406 -20.35 -14.84 21.81
C ALA A 406 -19.08 -15.28 22.55
N ALA A 407 -18.89 -14.87 23.81
CA ALA A 407 -17.79 -15.32 24.65
C ALA A 407 -17.90 -16.82 25.00
N ARG A 408 -19.11 -17.33 25.26
CA ARG A 408 -19.36 -18.77 25.48
C ARG A 408 -19.01 -19.60 24.24
N ILE A 409 -19.52 -19.21 23.07
CA ILE A 409 -19.26 -19.88 21.78
C ILE A 409 -17.77 -19.87 21.44
N LYS A 410 -17.06 -18.76 21.71
CA LYS A 410 -15.61 -18.67 21.52
C LYS A 410 -14.87 -19.67 22.41
N LYS A 411 -15.23 -19.75 23.70
CA LYS A 411 -14.63 -20.68 24.65
C LYS A 411 -14.91 -22.16 24.26
N GLU A 412 -16.13 -22.48 23.85
CA GLU A 412 -16.49 -23.82 23.38
C GLU A 412 -15.68 -24.23 22.14
N LYS A 413 -15.44 -23.30 21.20
CA LYS A 413 -14.54 -23.52 20.05
C LYS A 413 -13.09 -23.73 20.47
N GLU A 414 -12.56 -22.89 21.37
CA GLU A 414 -11.19 -23.05 21.90
C GLU A 414 -10.99 -24.40 22.60
N GLU A 415 -11.97 -24.85 23.39
CA GLU A 415 -11.93 -26.15 24.07
C GLU A 415 -12.02 -27.33 23.08
N GLN A 416 -12.89 -27.25 22.06
CA GLN A 416 -12.95 -28.25 20.98
C GLN A 416 -11.64 -28.31 20.18
N GLU A 417 -11.06 -27.16 19.84
CA GLU A 417 -9.83 -27.05 19.07
C GLU A 417 -8.62 -27.63 19.83
N ILE A 418 -8.52 -27.35 21.14
CA ILE A 418 -7.50 -27.95 22.01
C ILE A 418 -7.67 -29.47 22.09
N ALA A 419 -8.91 -29.97 22.19
CA ALA A 419 -9.20 -31.39 22.20
C ALA A 419 -8.80 -32.08 20.88
N GLU A 420 -9.12 -31.48 19.74
CA GLU A 420 -8.77 -31.99 18.42
C GLU A 420 -7.26 -32.00 18.17
N THR A 421 -6.55 -30.91 18.50
CA THR A 421 -5.08 -30.84 18.39
C THR A 421 -4.42 -31.92 19.26
N LYS A 422 -4.91 -32.14 20.49
CA LYS A 422 -4.40 -33.18 21.39
C LYS A 422 -4.70 -34.60 20.88
N ALA A 423 -5.86 -34.82 20.25
CA ALA A 423 -6.20 -36.09 19.62
C ALA A 423 -5.31 -36.38 18.40
N ARG A 424 -5.07 -35.38 17.54
CA ARG A 424 -4.21 -35.49 16.35
C ARG A 424 -2.75 -35.74 16.70
N ALA A 425 -2.20 -35.05 17.70
CA ALA A 425 -0.85 -35.32 18.22
C ALA A 425 -0.71 -36.76 18.74
N LYS A 426 -1.71 -37.28 19.46
CA LYS A 426 -1.73 -38.67 19.94
C LYS A 426 -1.86 -39.70 18.81
N ALA A 427 -2.58 -39.38 17.74
CA ALA A 427 -2.68 -40.23 16.54
C ALA A 427 -1.33 -40.28 15.78
N MET A 428 -0.67 -39.13 15.64
CA MET A 428 0.66 -38.99 15.05
C MET A 428 1.74 -39.76 15.81
N GLU A 429 1.80 -39.64 17.14
CA GLU A 429 2.77 -40.34 17.98
C GLU A 429 2.60 -41.86 17.87
N LYS A 430 1.34 -42.35 17.84
CA LYS A 430 1.01 -43.75 17.56
C LYS A 430 1.42 -44.21 16.15
N ALA A 431 1.35 -43.32 15.15
CA ALA A 431 1.76 -43.62 13.78
C ALA A 431 3.30 -43.70 13.66
N LYS A 432 4.04 -42.71 14.18
CA LYS A 432 5.51 -42.71 14.29
C LYS A 432 6.01 -43.96 15.04
N ALA A 433 5.35 -44.34 16.15
CA ALA A 433 5.67 -45.57 16.90
C ALA A 433 5.39 -46.88 16.10
N ARG A 434 4.38 -46.90 15.22
CA ARG A 434 4.11 -48.04 14.33
C ARG A 434 5.14 -48.14 13.20
N ALA A 435 5.53 -47.01 12.62
CA ALA A 435 6.58 -46.93 11.59
C ALA A 435 7.91 -47.47 12.13
N LYS A 436 8.31 -47.07 13.35
CA LYS A 436 9.53 -47.58 13.99
C LYS A 436 9.55 -49.11 14.18
N LYS A 437 8.39 -49.74 14.42
CA LYS A 437 8.25 -51.20 14.59
C LYS A 437 8.22 -52.00 13.29
N ASN A 438 7.64 -51.47 12.21
CA ASN A 438 7.61 -52.14 10.91
C ASN A 438 7.56 -51.12 9.75
N PRO A 439 8.72 -50.59 9.32
CA PRO A 439 8.78 -49.51 8.31
C PRO A 439 8.16 -49.92 6.97
N LYS A 440 8.47 -51.14 6.50
CA LYS A 440 8.02 -51.67 5.20
C LYS A 440 6.51 -51.83 5.11
N GLN A 441 5.84 -52.17 6.21
CA GLN A 441 4.37 -52.20 6.25
C GLN A 441 3.78 -50.79 6.40
N ALA A 442 4.36 -49.93 7.23
CA ALA A 442 3.89 -48.56 7.41
C ALA A 442 3.93 -47.76 6.09
N TYR A 443 5.00 -47.91 5.30
CA TYR A 443 5.12 -47.31 3.97
C TYR A 443 4.02 -47.78 3.01
N LYS A 444 3.71 -49.09 2.99
CA LYS A 444 2.64 -49.66 2.15
C LYS A 444 1.24 -49.21 2.58
N ASP A 445 1.00 -49.15 3.89
CA ASP A 445 -0.27 -48.68 4.45
C ASP A 445 -0.49 -47.20 4.10
N LEU A 446 0.55 -46.37 4.21
CA LEU A 446 0.51 -44.95 3.86
C LEU A 446 0.33 -44.73 2.35
N ASP A 447 1.07 -45.44 1.50
CA ASP A 447 0.93 -45.35 0.05
C ASP A 447 -0.48 -45.75 -0.43
N LYS A 448 -1.13 -46.70 0.26
CA LYS A 448 -2.53 -47.08 0.01
C LYS A 448 -3.51 -45.99 0.45
N LEU A 449 -3.28 -45.35 1.60
CA LEU A 449 -4.11 -44.27 2.17
C LEU A 449 -4.06 -43.00 1.30
N ILE A 450 -2.89 -42.66 0.76
CA ILE A 450 -2.74 -41.58 -0.23
C ILE A 450 -3.53 -41.92 -1.50
N LYS A 451 -3.45 -43.16 -1.99
CA LYS A 451 -4.17 -43.63 -3.19
C LYS A 451 -5.69 -43.70 -3.02
N SER A 452 -6.23 -43.76 -1.79
CA SER A 452 -7.67 -43.61 -1.53
C SER A 452 -8.12 -42.15 -1.36
N GLY A 453 -7.20 -41.19 -1.40
CA GLY A 453 -7.50 -39.76 -1.22
C GLY A 453 -7.62 -39.32 0.25
N GLU A 454 -7.30 -40.20 1.20
CA GLU A 454 -7.41 -39.92 2.65
C GLU A 454 -6.20 -39.16 3.23
N GLY A 455 -5.18 -38.87 2.43
CA GLY A 455 -3.98 -38.13 2.85
C GLY A 455 -3.38 -37.28 1.73
N ASN A 456 -2.49 -36.35 2.10
CA ASN A 456 -1.96 -35.36 1.15
C ASN A 456 -0.90 -35.99 0.22
N ALA A 457 -1.16 -35.96 -1.09
CA ALA A 457 -0.28 -36.57 -2.09
C ALA A 457 1.03 -35.81 -2.35
N GLU A 458 1.04 -34.49 -2.13
CA GLU A 458 2.21 -33.62 -2.36
C GLU A 458 3.27 -33.83 -1.27
N ASP A 459 2.87 -33.80 0.01
CA ASP A 459 3.73 -34.17 1.15
C ASP A 459 4.35 -35.55 0.93
N TRP A 460 3.57 -36.50 0.38
CA TRP A 460 4.03 -37.87 0.15
C TRP A 460 5.02 -37.98 -1.00
N GLN A 461 4.87 -37.16 -2.05
CA GLN A 461 5.88 -37.04 -3.10
C GLN A 461 7.15 -36.36 -2.59
N ALA A 462 7.02 -35.28 -1.82
CA ALA A 462 8.15 -34.56 -1.22
C ALA A 462 8.95 -35.46 -0.26
N ALA A 463 8.27 -36.16 0.66
CA ALA A 463 8.89 -37.08 1.60
C ALA A 463 9.60 -38.27 0.91
N LYS A 464 9.02 -38.82 -0.17
CA LYS A 464 9.68 -39.83 -0.99
C LYS A 464 10.92 -39.27 -1.68
N LYS A 465 10.80 -38.12 -2.34
CA LYS A 465 11.91 -37.47 -3.05
C LYS A 465 13.09 -37.22 -2.11
N GLN A 466 12.84 -36.64 -0.94
CA GLN A 466 13.87 -36.34 0.05
C GLN A 466 14.51 -37.62 0.66
N ALA A 467 13.73 -38.69 0.87
CA ALA A 467 14.28 -39.99 1.27
C ALA A 467 15.10 -40.67 0.14
N ASP A 468 14.68 -40.53 -1.12
CA ASP A 468 15.40 -41.02 -2.30
C ASP A 468 16.68 -40.17 -2.57
N GLU A 469 16.68 -38.87 -2.26
CA GLU A 469 17.88 -38.02 -2.28
C GLU A 469 18.88 -38.40 -1.17
N THR A 470 18.39 -38.71 0.04
CA THR A 470 19.27 -39.04 1.18
C THR A 470 19.84 -40.46 1.11
N ILE A 471 19.01 -41.46 0.78
CA ILE A 471 19.39 -42.90 0.83
C ILE A 471 19.41 -43.53 -0.56
N GLY A 472 18.65 -43.01 -1.52
CA GLY A 472 18.48 -43.62 -2.84
C GLY A 472 19.76 -43.68 -3.67
N HIS A 473 20.69 -42.74 -3.50
CA HIS A 473 22.02 -42.81 -4.13
C HIS A 473 22.81 -44.04 -3.64
N LEU A 474 22.97 -44.19 -2.32
CA LEU A 474 23.71 -45.30 -1.72
C LEU A 474 23.06 -46.66 -2.06
N LEU A 475 21.73 -46.72 -1.99
CA LEU A 475 20.93 -47.88 -2.38
C LEU A 475 21.06 -48.23 -3.87
N HIS A 476 21.23 -47.23 -4.75
CA HIS A 476 21.48 -47.43 -6.18
C HIS A 476 22.88 -48.00 -6.42
N VAL A 477 23.90 -47.47 -5.75
CA VAL A 477 25.28 -48.00 -5.81
C VAL A 477 25.34 -49.45 -5.32
N VAL A 478 24.68 -49.78 -4.20
CA VAL A 478 24.59 -51.15 -3.68
C VAL A 478 23.88 -52.09 -4.67
N LYS A 479 22.73 -51.68 -5.24
CA LYS A 479 21.98 -52.50 -6.21
C LYS A 479 22.69 -52.71 -7.55
N ASN A 480 23.49 -51.73 -7.98
CA ASN A 480 24.24 -51.77 -9.23
C ASN A 480 25.73 -52.13 -9.05
N GLY A 481 26.13 -52.56 -7.84
CA GLY A 481 27.51 -52.85 -7.48
C GLY A 481 28.20 -53.77 -8.49
N THR A 482 29.48 -53.51 -8.75
CA THR A 482 30.24 -54.14 -9.84
C THR A 482 30.73 -55.55 -9.48
N VAL A 483 29.81 -56.44 -9.10
CA VAL A 483 30.09 -57.85 -8.74
C VAL A 483 30.95 -58.51 -9.84
N PRO A 484 32.22 -58.88 -9.55
CA PRO A 484 33.16 -59.30 -10.59
C PRO A 484 32.72 -60.57 -11.33
N LYS A 485 32.64 -60.49 -12.66
CA LYS A 485 32.19 -61.58 -13.53
C LYS A 485 33.37 -62.44 -13.97
N THR A 486 33.07 -63.67 -14.38
CA THR A 486 34.09 -64.64 -14.81
C THR A 486 34.70 -64.24 -16.15
N GLY A 487 35.77 -63.46 -16.10
CA GLY A 487 36.44 -62.87 -17.27
C GLY A 487 37.08 -61.51 -16.96
N ASP A 488 36.67 -60.86 -15.88
CA ASP A 488 37.09 -59.51 -15.51
C ASP A 488 38.55 -59.45 -15.04
N HIS A 489 39.12 -58.25 -15.07
CA HIS A 489 40.49 -57.94 -14.64
C HIS A 489 40.62 -57.69 -13.13
N TRP A 490 39.56 -57.88 -12.36
CA TRP A 490 39.58 -57.80 -10.90
C TRP A 490 38.63 -58.85 -10.30
N PHE A 491 38.84 -59.22 -9.03
CA PHE A 491 37.98 -60.12 -8.25
C PHE A 491 38.05 -59.77 -6.77
N VAL A 492 37.06 -60.19 -5.99
CA VAL A 492 37.08 -60.08 -4.51
C VAL A 492 36.75 -61.41 -3.83
N GLU A 493 37.26 -61.57 -2.62
CA GLU A 493 37.07 -62.75 -1.77
C GLU A 493 36.93 -62.32 -0.30
N PRO A 494 35.79 -62.59 0.37
CA PRO A 494 34.57 -63.22 -0.14
C PRO A 494 33.84 -62.39 -1.22
N ALA A 495 32.86 -63.00 -1.90
CA ALA A 495 32.15 -62.39 -3.04
C ALA A 495 31.19 -61.26 -2.63
N MET A 496 30.63 -61.39 -1.43
CA MET A 496 29.99 -60.34 -0.64
C MET A 496 30.66 -60.40 0.73
N PRO A 497 31.40 -59.35 1.15
CA PRO A 497 31.95 -59.27 2.50
C PRO A 497 30.90 -58.88 3.52
N GLU A 498 31.20 -59.21 4.78
CA GLU A 498 30.40 -58.86 5.95
C GLU A 498 30.99 -57.61 6.62
N ALA A 499 30.14 -56.75 7.20
CA ALA A 499 30.58 -55.59 7.97
C ALA A 499 31.40 -56.03 9.21
N GLY A 500 32.46 -55.30 9.53
CA GLY A 500 33.43 -55.68 10.58
C GLY A 500 34.35 -56.85 10.18
N GLY A 501 34.31 -57.29 8.92
CA GLY A 501 35.16 -58.35 8.37
C GLY A 501 36.34 -57.83 7.54
N GLU A 502 36.91 -58.70 6.71
CA GLU A 502 37.98 -58.38 5.76
C GLU A 502 37.54 -58.70 4.32
N VAL A 503 37.97 -57.90 3.34
CA VAL A 503 37.82 -58.18 1.91
C VAL A 503 39.18 -58.25 1.20
N THR A 504 39.49 -59.39 0.59
CA THR A 504 40.70 -59.54 -0.24
C THR A 504 40.39 -59.18 -1.69
N VAL A 505 41.00 -58.11 -2.18
CA VAL A 505 40.83 -57.59 -3.54
C VAL A 505 42.00 -58.06 -4.42
N TYR A 506 41.69 -58.70 -5.55
CA TYR A 506 42.63 -59.14 -6.57
C TYR A 506 42.48 -58.27 -7.83
N TYR A 507 43.59 -57.78 -8.40
CA TYR A 507 43.57 -56.86 -9.54
C TYR A 507 44.67 -57.18 -10.57
N ASN A 508 44.34 -57.08 -11.86
CA ASN A 508 45.21 -57.38 -13.00
C ASN A 508 45.56 -56.12 -13.79
N ALA A 509 46.51 -55.33 -13.27
CA ALA A 509 46.95 -54.09 -13.91
C ALA A 509 47.36 -54.26 -15.39
N ALA A 510 47.82 -55.45 -15.81
CA ALA A 510 48.15 -55.74 -17.21
C ALA A 510 46.97 -55.68 -18.21
N ALA A 511 45.73 -55.63 -17.75
CA ALA A 511 44.52 -55.53 -18.57
C ALA A 511 43.85 -54.14 -18.51
N THR A 512 44.54 -53.15 -17.94
CA THR A 512 44.01 -51.81 -17.64
C THR A 512 44.92 -50.71 -18.21
N ASN A 513 44.57 -49.43 -18.02
CA ASN A 513 45.46 -48.31 -18.33
C ASN A 513 46.80 -48.38 -17.56
N LEU A 514 46.83 -48.98 -16.37
CA LEU A 514 48.05 -49.19 -15.56
C LEU A 514 49.01 -50.27 -16.13
N ALA A 515 48.73 -50.84 -17.31
CA ALA A 515 49.59 -51.86 -17.92
C ALA A 515 51.02 -51.38 -18.24
N GLY A 516 51.22 -50.06 -18.41
CA GLY A 516 52.53 -49.44 -18.66
C GLY A 516 53.47 -49.40 -17.44
N VAL A 517 52.92 -49.44 -16.22
CA VAL A 517 53.65 -49.35 -14.93
C VAL A 517 54.58 -50.56 -14.68
N LYS A 518 54.45 -51.61 -15.51
CA LYS A 518 55.18 -52.90 -15.46
C LYS A 518 56.71 -52.84 -15.33
N GLN A 519 57.36 -51.71 -15.57
CA GLN A 519 58.81 -51.60 -15.46
C GLN A 519 59.32 -51.31 -14.04
N TYR A 520 58.54 -50.68 -13.13
CA TYR A 520 59.07 -50.28 -11.80
C TYR A 520 58.12 -50.27 -10.60
N GLY A 521 56.78 -50.32 -10.74
CA GLY A 521 55.85 -50.03 -9.64
C GLY A 521 55.13 -51.21 -8.97
N SER A 522 54.93 -51.14 -7.65
CA SER A 522 53.87 -51.88 -6.92
C SER A 522 52.54 -51.12 -7.06
N ILE A 523 51.44 -51.79 -7.37
CA ILE A 523 50.14 -51.12 -7.48
C ILE A 523 49.67 -50.75 -6.07
N THR A 524 49.05 -49.59 -5.92
CA THR A 524 48.43 -49.15 -4.68
C THR A 524 46.92 -49.25 -4.84
N ILE A 525 46.23 -49.88 -3.88
CA ILE A 525 44.78 -49.78 -3.74
C ILE A 525 44.48 -48.59 -2.83
N ASN A 526 43.55 -47.74 -3.25
CA ASN A 526 42.93 -46.71 -2.42
C ASN A 526 41.50 -47.19 -2.23
N SER A 527 41.09 -47.38 -0.99
CA SER A 527 39.77 -47.88 -0.62
C SER A 527 39.03 -46.86 0.24
N GLY A 528 37.70 -46.97 0.28
CA GLY A 528 36.82 -46.31 1.24
C GLY A 528 35.51 -47.07 1.35
N CYS A 529 34.56 -46.54 2.11
CA CYS A 529 33.20 -47.06 2.16
C CYS A 529 32.18 -45.95 1.84
N ASN A 530 30.94 -46.33 1.54
CA ASN A 530 29.79 -45.43 1.53
C ASN A 530 29.96 -44.12 0.70
N ASN A 531 30.66 -44.15 -0.44
CA ASN A 531 31.13 -42.98 -1.20
C ASN A 531 32.33 -42.28 -0.53
N TRP A 532 33.44 -43.01 -0.41
CA TRP A 532 34.76 -42.53 0.04
C TRP A 532 34.85 -42.01 1.49
N GLU A 533 33.93 -42.44 2.35
CA GLU A 533 34.10 -42.40 3.80
C GLU A 533 35.26 -43.35 4.22
N GLU A 534 35.88 -43.06 5.36
CA GLU A 534 37.05 -43.80 5.92
C GLU A 534 38.13 -44.22 4.89
N PRO A 535 38.77 -43.28 4.16
CA PRO A 535 39.70 -43.63 3.09
C PRO A 535 40.99 -44.28 3.61
N GLN A 536 41.29 -45.47 3.07
CA GLN A 536 42.51 -46.24 3.36
C GLN A 536 43.37 -46.40 2.10
N LYS A 537 44.67 -46.70 2.29
CA LYS A 537 45.63 -46.82 1.19
C LYS A 537 46.66 -47.90 1.46
N GLU A 538 46.67 -48.95 0.62
CA GLU A 538 47.55 -50.11 0.79
C GLU A 538 48.34 -50.46 -0.48
N VAL A 539 49.57 -50.97 -0.29
CA VAL A 539 50.41 -51.46 -1.39
C VAL A 539 50.09 -52.92 -1.69
N MET A 540 49.59 -53.20 -2.90
CA MET A 540 49.20 -54.54 -3.32
C MET A 540 50.41 -55.47 -3.52
N GLN A 541 50.24 -56.74 -3.16
CA GLN A 541 51.28 -57.78 -3.22
C GLN A 541 51.14 -58.64 -4.49
N PRO A 542 52.24 -58.96 -5.20
CA PRO A 542 52.18 -59.77 -6.43
C PRO A 542 51.71 -61.22 -6.20
N VAL A 543 50.73 -61.68 -7.00
CA VAL A 543 50.22 -63.06 -6.98
C VAL A 543 51.00 -63.93 -7.97
N LYS A 544 51.69 -64.96 -7.47
CA LYS A 544 52.55 -65.85 -8.26
C LYS A 544 51.86 -67.17 -8.61
N GLY A 545 51.94 -67.59 -9.88
CA GLY A 545 51.51 -68.91 -10.33
C GLY A 545 50.01 -69.04 -10.60
N ARG A 546 49.47 -70.27 -10.53
CA ARG A 546 48.03 -70.54 -10.62
C ARG A 546 47.40 -70.34 -9.25
N PHE A 547 46.53 -69.36 -9.13
CA PHE A 547 45.72 -69.10 -7.94
C PHE A 547 44.23 -69.40 -8.21
N LYS A 548 43.46 -69.47 -7.13
CA LYS A 548 42.00 -69.58 -7.16
C LYS A 548 41.43 -68.36 -6.45
N VAL A 549 40.26 -67.94 -6.89
CA VAL A 549 39.40 -66.96 -6.19
C VAL A 549 38.02 -67.58 -6.10
N LEU A 550 37.41 -67.61 -4.91
CA LEU A 550 36.12 -68.24 -4.65
C LEU A 550 36.10 -69.72 -5.11
N GLY A 551 37.21 -70.43 -4.87
CA GLY A 551 37.44 -71.82 -5.29
C GLY A 551 37.63 -72.05 -6.80
N LYS A 552 37.38 -71.06 -7.67
CA LYS A 552 37.52 -71.16 -9.13
C LYS A 552 38.95 -70.82 -9.57
N PRO A 553 39.59 -71.60 -10.46
CA PRO A 553 40.93 -71.30 -10.95
C PRO A 553 40.92 -70.13 -11.94
N VAL A 554 41.69 -69.08 -11.66
CA VAL A 554 41.84 -67.94 -12.57
C VAL A 554 42.82 -68.30 -13.70
N LYS A 555 42.41 -68.13 -14.97
CA LYS A 555 43.27 -68.39 -16.13
C LYS A 555 44.31 -67.28 -16.29
N ALA A 556 45.46 -67.42 -15.63
CA ALA A 556 46.64 -66.59 -15.88
C ALA A 556 47.14 -66.80 -17.33
N VAL A 557 46.80 -65.87 -18.22
CA VAL A 557 47.29 -65.84 -19.61
C VAL A 557 48.74 -65.36 -19.61
N LYS A 558 49.56 -65.82 -20.56
CA LYS A 558 50.98 -65.42 -20.70
C LYS A 558 51.09 -63.89 -20.86
N GLY A 559 51.44 -63.19 -19.78
CA GLY A 559 51.52 -61.71 -19.72
C GLY A 559 50.64 -61.04 -18.65
N SER A 560 49.77 -61.79 -17.95
CA SER A 560 48.94 -61.29 -16.83
C SER A 560 49.77 -60.84 -15.64
N TRP A 561 49.35 -59.78 -14.96
CA TRP A 561 50.05 -59.18 -13.82
C TRP A 561 49.06 -58.97 -12.66
N TRP A 562 48.80 -60.06 -11.94
CA TRP A 562 47.88 -60.07 -10.80
C TRP A 562 48.56 -59.64 -9.50
N GLN A 563 47.91 -58.77 -8.76
CA GLN A 563 48.28 -58.34 -7.41
C GLN A 563 47.06 -58.48 -6.46
N LYS A 564 47.29 -58.51 -5.15
CA LYS A 564 46.22 -58.54 -4.14
C LYS A 564 46.51 -57.68 -2.91
N ALA A 565 45.47 -57.17 -2.27
CA ALA A 565 45.51 -56.54 -0.95
C ALA A 565 44.32 -57.05 -0.11
N THR A 566 44.35 -56.85 1.21
CA THR A 566 43.29 -57.28 2.13
C THR A 566 42.91 -56.07 2.97
N VAL A 567 41.68 -55.59 2.77
CA VAL A 567 41.18 -54.33 3.34
C VAL A 567 40.16 -54.65 4.43
N ASP A 568 40.26 -53.98 5.57
CA ASP A 568 39.27 -54.06 6.65
C ASP A 568 37.95 -53.42 6.20
N VAL A 569 36.83 -54.04 6.55
CA VAL A 569 35.47 -53.55 6.22
C VAL A 569 34.87 -52.91 7.49
N PRO A 570 34.58 -51.59 7.48
CA PRO A 570 33.97 -50.92 8.64
C PRO A 570 32.63 -51.54 9.08
N ASP A 571 32.30 -51.40 10.36
CA ASP A 571 31.06 -51.94 10.97
C ASP A 571 29.77 -51.31 10.39
N ASP A 572 29.86 -50.13 9.79
CA ASP A 572 28.76 -49.35 9.19
C ASP A 572 28.87 -49.21 7.65
N ALA A 573 29.75 -49.99 7.02
CA ALA A 573 29.86 -50.05 5.56
C ALA A 573 28.63 -50.73 4.93
N PHE A 574 28.00 -50.07 3.96
CA PHE A 574 26.99 -50.64 3.06
C PHE A 574 27.59 -51.02 1.70
N VAL A 575 28.64 -50.31 1.27
CA VAL A 575 29.44 -50.58 0.08
C VAL A 575 30.90 -50.24 0.36
N MET A 576 31.82 -51.03 -0.21
CA MET A 576 33.24 -50.70 -0.28
C MET A 576 33.59 -50.19 -1.68
N ASP A 577 34.31 -49.07 -1.72
CA ASP A 577 34.75 -48.36 -2.91
C ASP A 577 36.27 -48.57 -3.10
N PHE A 578 36.74 -48.76 -4.33
CA PHE A 578 38.16 -48.97 -4.64
C PHE A 578 38.59 -48.25 -5.93
N VAL A 579 39.81 -47.71 -5.91
CA VAL A 579 40.53 -47.17 -7.07
C VAL A 579 41.99 -47.60 -6.98
N PHE A 580 42.52 -48.11 -8.09
CA PHE A 580 43.91 -48.58 -8.17
C PHE A 580 44.81 -47.49 -8.75
N SER A 581 46.06 -47.39 -8.30
CA SER A 581 47.03 -46.44 -8.85
C SER A 581 48.46 -46.96 -8.92
N ASP A 582 49.30 -46.26 -9.67
CA ASP A 582 50.75 -46.47 -9.73
C ASP A 582 51.49 -46.06 -8.44
N GLY A 583 50.76 -45.55 -7.44
CA GLY A 583 51.29 -44.92 -6.23
C GLY A 583 51.52 -43.41 -6.37
N GLY A 584 51.38 -42.86 -7.58
CA GLY A 584 51.62 -41.46 -7.94
C GLY A 584 50.39 -40.78 -8.55
N SER A 585 50.43 -40.51 -9.86
CA SER A 585 49.45 -39.69 -10.58
C SER A 585 48.56 -40.46 -11.56
N GLU A 586 48.82 -41.74 -11.84
CA GLU A 586 48.00 -42.55 -12.74
C GLU A 586 47.06 -43.46 -11.95
N TYR A 587 45.76 -43.38 -12.27
CA TYR A 587 44.68 -44.09 -11.57
C TYR A 587 43.84 -44.90 -12.56
N ASP A 588 43.44 -46.11 -12.16
CA ASP A 588 42.29 -46.82 -12.74
C ASP A 588 41.10 -46.69 -11.80
N ASN A 589 40.12 -45.91 -12.24
CA ASN A 589 38.84 -45.69 -11.57
C ASN A 589 37.66 -46.21 -12.41
N ASN A 590 37.87 -47.31 -13.15
CA ASN A 590 36.81 -48.01 -13.89
C ASN A 590 36.02 -47.09 -14.84
N ASN A 591 36.73 -46.23 -15.60
CA ASN A 591 36.13 -45.20 -16.46
C ASN A 591 35.22 -44.19 -15.70
N ARG A 592 35.66 -43.72 -14.52
CA ARG A 592 34.91 -42.81 -13.62
C ARG A 592 33.67 -43.43 -12.95
N ALA A 593 33.57 -44.76 -12.92
CA ALA A 593 32.50 -45.47 -12.24
C ALA A 593 32.96 -46.17 -10.96
N ASP A 594 34.24 -46.01 -10.59
CA ASP A 594 34.95 -46.66 -9.48
C ASP A 594 34.74 -48.20 -9.44
N TYR A 595 35.39 -48.89 -8.50
CA TYR A 595 35.18 -50.31 -8.27
C TYR A 595 34.38 -50.46 -6.96
N HIS A 596 33.23 -51.13 -7.00
CA HIS A 596 32.29 -51.16 -5.89
C HIS A 596 31.93 -52.59 -5.51
N VAL A 597 31.94 -52.91 -4.21
CA VAL A 597 31.48 -54.20 -3.66
C VAL A 597 30.43 -53.95 -2.59
N PRO A 598 29.17 -54.40 -2.77
CA PRO A 598 28.14 -54.28 -1.75
C PRO A 598 28.42 -55.22 -0.58
N ILE A 599 28.11 -54.77 0.63
CA ILE A 599 28.18 -55.58 1.85
C ILE A 599 26.95 -56.48 1.97
N ASP A 600 27.10 -57.69 2.53
CA ASP A 600 25.97 -58.61 2.69
C ASP A 600 24.85 -57.99 3.57
N GLY A 601 23.60 -58.19 3.15
CA GLY A 601 22.42 -57.59 3.76
C GLY A 601 22.26 -56.06 3.60
N ALA A 602 23.23 -55.33 3.05
CA ALA A 602 23.18 -53.87 2.95
C ALA A 602 21.97 -53.35 2.15
N GLU A 603 21.58 -54.04 1.07
CA GLU A 603 20.42 -53.68 0.26
C GLU A 603 19.13 -53.65 1.09
N GLU A 604 18.87 -54.71 1.89
CA GLU A 604 17.66 -54.78 2.71
C GLU A 604 17.68 -53.75 3.85
N GLN A 605 18.85 -53.51 4.45
CA GLN A 605 19.00 -52.47 5.47
C GLN A 605 18.68 -51.08 4.93
N LEU A 606 19.26 -50.70 3.79
CA LEU A 606 19.01 -49.40 3.15
C LEU A 606 17.57 -49.26 2.64
N ASP A 607 16.97 -50.30 2.05
CA ASP A 607 15.54 -50.29 1.68
C ASP A 607 14.66 -50.01 2.92
N VAL A 608 14.95 -50.68 4.06
CA VAL A 608 14.21 -50.49 5.33
C VAL A 608 14.43 -49.09 5.93
N GLN A 609 15.64 -48.55 5.88
CA GLN A 609 15.93 -47.17 6.30
C GLN A 609 15.18 -46.16 5.43
N ARG A 610 15.18 -46.33 4.10
CA ARG A 610 14.46 -45.47 3.16
C ARG A 610 12.95 -45.47 3.41
N TYR A 611 12.35 -46.64 3.65
CA TYR A 611 10.93 -46.75 4.01
C TYR A 611 10.63 -46.05 5.36
N ARG A 612 11.56 -46.13 6.33
CA ARG A 612 11.40 -45.43 7.62
C ARG A 612 11.45 -43.91 7.43
N GLN A 613 12.49 -43.41 6.77
CA GLN A 613 12.71 -41.98 6.57
C GLN A 613 11.58 -41.33 5.77
N ALA A 614 11.10 -41.97 4.70
CA ALA A 614 9.96 -41.45 3.92
C ALA A 614 8.67 -41.33 4.76
N VAL A 615 8.41 -42.27 5.67
CA VAL A 615 7.21 -42.22 6.55
C VAL A 615 7.39 -41.20 7.68
N GLU A 616 8.59 -41.06 8.24
CA GLU A 616 8.90 -40.05 9.26
C GLU A 616 8.79 -38.63 8.69
N LEU A 617 9.45 -38.35 7.55
CA LEU A 617 9.38 -37.07 6.83
C LEU A 617 7.93 -36.69 6.44
N TYR A 618 7.12 -37.66 5.98
CA TYR A 618 5.71 -37.38 5.68
C TYR A 618 4.94 -36.88 6.92
N HIS A 619 5.13 -37.53 8.07
CA HIS A 619 4.46 -37.09 9.29
C HIS A 619 4.96 -35.72 9.75
N ASP A 620 6.25 -35.43 9.62
CA ASP A 620 6.83 -34.13 10.00
C ASP A 620 6.30 -33.00 9.09
N LEU A 621 6.25 -33.20 7.77
CA LEU A 621 5.65 -32.25 6.81
C LEU A 621 4.16 -31.98 7.10
N VAL A 622 3.39 -33.02 7.46
CA VAL A 622 1.98 -32.88 7.88
C VAL A 622 1.85 -32.09 9.19
N GLU A 623 2.81 -32.22 10.11
CA GLU A 623 2.86 -31.49 11.37
C GLU A 623 3.18 -30.00 11.14
N GLU A 624 4.21 -29.73 10.35
CA GLU A 624 4.62 -28.38 9.95
C GLU A 624 3.51 -27.65 9.18
N ARG A 625 2.85 -28.32 8.22
CA ARG A 625 1.72 -27.71 7.51
C ARG A 625 0.58 -27.38 8.46
N PHE A 626 0.20 -28.27 9.36
CA PHE A 626 -0.88 -28.00 10.33
C PHE A 626 -0.55 -26.83 11.26
N VAL A 627 0.70 -26.72 11.73
CA VAL A 627 1.15 -25.57 12.55
C VAL A 627 1.16 -24.28 11.72
N ARG A 628 1.58 -24.33 10.45
CA ARG A 628 1.57 -23.20 9.51
C ARG A 628 0.15 -22.72 9.21
N GLU A 629 -0.75 -23.63 8.84
CA GLU A 629 -2.18 -23.37 8.59
C GLU A 629 -2.86 -22.73 9.81
N LYS A 630 -2.63 -23.26 11.03
CA LYS A 630 -3.19 -22.67 12.25
C LYS A 630 -2.63 -21.29 12.57
N LYS A 631 -1.31 -21.09 12.44
CA LYS A 631 -0.71 -19.76 12.59
C LYS A 631 -1.29 -18.78 11.56
N ALA A 632 -1.45 -19.20 10.30
CA ALA A 632 -2.07 -18.38 9.25
C ALA A 632 -3.54 -18.04 9.56
N ALA A 633 -4.33 -18.98 10.08
CA ALA A 633 -5.73 -18.75 10.46
C ALA A 633 -5.86 -17.73 11.61
N ILE A 634 -5.07 -17.88 12.68
CA ILE A 634 -5.05 -16.93 13.81
C ILE A 634 -4.58 -15.54 13.36
N ARG A 635 -3.56 -15.49 12.50
CA ARG A 635 -3.10 -14.24 11.86
C ARG A 635 -4.19 -13.59 11.02
N LYS A 636 -4.92 -14.36 10.21
CA LYS A 636 -6.06 -13.87 9.42
C LYS A 636 -7.14 -13.26 10.32
N GLU A 637 -7.54 -13.95 11.40
CA GLU A 637 -8.53 -13.41 12.34
C GLU A 637 -8.04 -12.11 13.04
N ARG A 638 -6.75 -12.02 13.39
CA ARG A 638 -6.13 -10.78 13.90
C ARG A 638 -6.17 -9.67 12.83
N ARG A 639 -5.83 -10.00 11.59
CA ARG A 639 -5.81 -9.08 10.44
C ARG A 639 -7.20 -8.53 10.14
N ASP A 640 -8.22 -9.40 10.07
CA ASP A 640 -9.61 -9.00 9.83
C ASP A 640 -10.11 -8.03 10.92
N LYS A 641 -9.78 -8.29 12.20
CA LYS A 641 -10.11 -7.38 13.32
C LYS A 641 -9.37 -6.05 13.25
N ILE A 642 -8.08 -6.06 12.88
CA ILE A 642 -7.30 -4.83 12.69
C ILE A 642 -7.87 -4.04 11.50
N ARG A 643 -8.11 -4.69 10.36
CA ARG A 643 -8.70 -4.10 9.14
C ARG A 643 -10.05 -3.43 9.43
N MET A 644 -10.92 -4.05 10.21
CA MET A 644 -12.20 -3.45 10.63
C MET A 644 -12.00 -2.21 11.52
N LYS A 645 -11.05 -2.23 12.47
CA LYS A 645 -10.70 -1.05 13.28
C LYS A 645 -10.08 0.06 12.44
N SER A 646 -9.14 -0.27 11.55
CA SER A 646 -8.48 0.66 10.65
C SER A 646 -9.45 1.29 9.66
N LYS A 647 -10.42 0.53 9.11
CA LYS A 647 -11.50 1.07 8.27
C LYS A 647 -12.38 2.05 9.03
N ALA A 648 -12.74 1.76 10.29
CA ALA A 648 -13.49 2.67 11.14
C ALA A 648 -12.68 3.95 11.48
N ALA A 649 -11.41 3.81 11.83
CA ALA A 649 -10.52 4.94 12.12
C ALA A 649 -10.27 5.81 10.88
N ALA A 650 -10.05 5.21 9.70
CA ALA A 650 -9.89 5.92 8.44
C ALA A 650 -11.16 6.68 8.02
N ALA A 651 -12.34 6.08 8.24
CA ALA A 651 -13.62 6.77 8.06
C ALA A 651 -13.78 7.96 9.03
N GLU A 652 -13.36 7.82 10.29
CA GLU A 652 -13.37 8.93 11.26
C GLU A 652 -12.36 10.03 10.91
N VAL A 653 -11.15 9.69 10.46
CA VAL A 653 -10.15 10.66 9.98
C VAL A 653 -10.67 11.39 8.74
N THR A 654 -11.30 10.68 7.80
CA THR A 654 -11.93 11.28 6.62
C THR A 654 -13.09 12.19 7.00
N ARG A 655 -13.87 11.82 8.03
CA ARG A 655 -14.92 12.68 8.61
C ARG A 655 -14.31 13.97 9.17
N LYS A 656 -13.31 13.87 10.05
CA LYS A 656 -12.59 15.01 10.65
C LYS A 656 -11.94 15.92 9.59
N GLN A 657 -11.34 15.34 8.56
CA GLN A 657 -10.79 16.09 7.42
C GLN A 657 -11.87 16.87 6.66
N ARG A 658 -13.15 16.47 6.71
CA ARG A 658 -14.27 17.20 6.08
C ARG A 658 -14.98 18.17 7.03
N GLU A 659 -14.82 18.07 8.35
CA GLU A 659 -15.50 18.92 9.36
C GLU A 659 -15.31 20.43 9.12
N HIS A 660 -14.20 20.86 8.51
CA HIS A 660 -13.96 22.27 8.18
C HIS A 660 -14.88 22.83 7.07
N VAL A 661 -15.54 21.97 6.29
CA VAL A 661 -16.54 22.30 5.25
C VAL A 661 -17.94 21.85 5.66
N LEU A 662 -18.05 20.61 6.17
CA LEU A 662 -19.33 19.97 6.48
C LEU A 662 -19.19 19.00 7.64
N PHE A 663 -20.07 19.08 8.62
CA PHE A 663 -20.31 18.02 9.60
C PHE A 663 -21.80 17.84 9.89
N VAL A 664 -22.15 16.71 10.52
CA VAL A 664 -23.51 16.39 10.94
C VAL A 664 -23.55 16.05 12.42
N ASP A 665 -24.66 16.33 13.07
CA ASP A 665 -24.92 16.02 14.47
C ASP A 665 -26.33 15.40 14.61
N PRO A 666 -26.47 14.14 15.10
CA PRO A 666 -25.39 13.27 15.55
C PRO A 666 -24.44 12.84 14.40
N PRO A 667 -23.13 12.59 14.69
CA PRO A 667 -22.14 12.21 13.67
C PRO A 667 -22.43 10.93 12.87
N GLN A 668 -23.37 10.11 13.34
CA GLN A 668 -23.96 8.99 12.61
C GLN A 668 -25.48 9.12 12.72
N PRO A 669 -26.15 9.74 11.73
CA PRO A 669 -27.60 9.91 11.74
C PRO A 669 -28.33 8.57 11.81
N LEU A 670 -29.39 8.51 12.62
CA LEU A 670 -30.28 7.36 12.74
C LEU A 670 -31.58 7.62 11.97
N ALA A 671 -32.10 6.59 11.32
CA ALA A 671 -33.39 6.62 10.63
C ALA A 671 -34.53 6.81 11.64
N GLY A 672 -35.43 7.76 11.36
CA GLY A 672 -36.50 8.19 12.27
C GLY A 672 -36.13 9.35 13.21
N GLU A 673 -34.84 9.64 13.41
CA GLU A 673 -34.37 10.69 14.31
C GLU A 673 -34.11 12.03 13.61
N THR A 674 -33.93 13.10 14.38
CA THR A 674 -33.57 14.42 13.88
C THR A 674 -32.07 14.51 13.60
N VAL A 675 -31.69 15.11 12.47
CA VAL A 675 -30.29 15.41 12.11
C VAL A 675 -30.10 16.91 11.90
N ARG A 676 -28.96 17.42 12.38
CA ARG A 676 -28.46 18.76 12.08
C ARG A 676 -27.31 18.68 11.10
N VAL A 677 -27.37 19.49 10.03
CA VAL A 677 -26.32 19.61 9.02
C VAL A 677 -25.64 20.97 9.16
N HIS A 678 -24.36 20.97 9.51
CA HIS A 678 -23.53 22.16 9.68
C HIS A 678 -22.59 22.32 8.49
N TYR A 679 -22.73 23.42 7.74
CA TYR A 679 -21.97 23.71 6.53
C TYR A 679 -21.23 25.04 6.67
N ASN A 680 -19.98 25.14 6.16
CA ASN A 680 -19.18 26.36 6.20
C ASN A 680 -19.00 26.96 4.79
N PRO A 681 -19.81 27.98 4.41
CA PRO A 681 -19.73 28.59 3.09
C PRO A 681 -18.38 29.27 2.83
N SER A 682 -17.65 29.68 3.87
CA SER A 682 -16.39 30.43 3.74
C SER A 682 -15.25 29.60 3.13
N ASN A 683 -15.37 28.27 3.20
CA ASN A 683 -14.37 27.31 2.73
C ASN A 683 -14.73 26.66 1.37
N THR A 684 -15.76 27.17 0.68
CA THR A 684 -16.28 26.62 -0.57
C THR A 684 -16.51 27.71 -1.61
N CYS A 685 -17.09 27.38 -2.77
CA CYS A 685 -17.56 28.37 -3.74
C CYS A 685 -18.64 29.31 -3.15
N MET A 686 -19.33 28.92 -2.08
CA MET A 686 -20.43 29.66 -1.46
C MET A 686 -19.98 30.86 -0.60
N LYS A 687 -18.69 31.18 -0.56
CA LYS A 687 -18.10 32.24 0.30
C LYS A 687 -18.73 33.63 0.12
N THR A 688 -19.26 33.93 -1.06
CA THR A 688 -19.90 35.22 -1.40
C THR A 688 -21.43 35.17 -1.33
N ALA A 689 -22.03 34.02 -1.03
CA ALA A 689 -23.48 33.88 -0.93
C ALA A 689 -24.01 34.58 0.33
N ALA A 690 -25.01 35.46 0.15
CA ALA A 690 -25.67 36.14 1.27
C ALA A 690 -26.59 35.20 2.07
N GLU A 691 -27.18 34.22 1.37
CA GLU A 691 -28.04 33.18 1.94
C GLU A 691 -27.60 31.82 1.41
N VAL A 692 -27.83 30.77 2.20
CA VAL A 692 -27.53 29.39 1.83
C VAL A 692 -28.75 28.53 2.15
N TYR A 693 -29.10 27.66 1.22
CA TYR A 693 -30.19 26.70 1.32
C TYR A 693 -29.62 25.30 1.14
N ILE A 694 -30.07 24.33 1.93
CA ILE A 694 -29.82 22.91 1.69
C ILE A 694 -30.96 22.35 0.82
N VAL A 695 -30.58 21.64 -0.24
CA VAL A 695 -31.51 20.94 -1.15
C VAL A 695 -31.00 19.52 -1.32
N GLY A 696 -31.84 18.52 -1.05
CA GLY A 696 -31.42 17.13 -1.01
C GLY A 696 -32.55 16.14 -1.19
N GLY A 697 -32.21 14.88 -1.08
CA GLY A 697 -33.11 13.75 -1.04
C GLY A 697 -32.50 12.62 -0.22
N TRP A 698 -33.21 11.50 -0.15
CA TRP A 698 -32.74 10.32 0.55
C TRP A 698 -32.48 9.16 -0.42
N ASN A 699 -31.66 8.22 0.01
CA ASN A 699 -31.43 6.95 -0.67
C ASN A 699 -30.99 7.11 -2.14
N ARG A 700 -29.96 7.93 -2.42
CA ARG A 700 -29.48 8.26 -3.78
C ARG A 700 -30.52 8.99 -4.63
N TRP A 701 -31.20 9.97 -4.05
CA TRP A 701 -32.29 10.72 -4.70
C TRP A 701 -33.44 9.82 -5.20
N SER A 702 -33.58 8.59 -4.67
CA SER A 702 -34.62 7.63 -5.10
C SER A 702 -35.81 7.51 -4.13
N HIS A 703 -35.70 8.13 -2.95
CA HIS A 703 -36.80 8.23 -1.99
C HIS A 703 -37.87 9.23 -2.44
N ILE A 704 -39.11 9.06 -1.96
CA ILE A 704 -40.25 9.90 -2.34
C ILE A 704 -40.24 11.27 -1.65
N GLU A 705 -39.78 11.33 -0.41
CA GLU A 705 -39.56 12.58 0.32
C GLU A 705 -38.19 13.16 -0.02
N ASN A 706 -38.09 14.48 0.03
CA ASN A 706 -36.88 15.25 -0.26
C ASN A 706 -36.53 16.21 0.89
N ILE A 707 -35.29 16.65 0.94
CA ILE A 707 -34.78 17.61 1.91
C ILE A 707 -34.89 19.01 1.28
N GLY A 708 -35.82 19.82 1.77
CA GLY A 708 -35.88 21.23 1.42
C GLY A 708 -36.45 21.57 0.04
N PRO A 709 -36.16 22.78 -0.48
CA PRO A 709 -35.15 23.75 0.00
C PRO A 709 -35.39 24.26 1.42
N ILE A 710 -34.44 24.04 2.34
CA ILE A 710 -34.45 24.59 3.71
C ILE A 710 -33.40 25.70 3.78
N LYS A 711 -33.78 26.89 4.22
CA LYS A 711 -32.84 27.98 4.49
C LYS A 711 -31.96 27.61 5.68
N MET A 712 -30.65 27.70 5.52
CA MET A 712 -29.71 27.44 6.60
C MET A 712 -29.47 28.71 7.41
N GLU A 713 -29.54 28.60 8.73
CA GLU A 713 -29.42 29.73 9.65
C GLU A 713 -28.09 29.70 10.40
N ARG A 714 -27.61 30.86 10.88
CA ARG A 714 -26.45 30.91 11.77
C ARG A 714 -26.91 30.80 13.21
N SER A 715 -26.44 29.78 13.91
CA SER A 715 -26.64 29.58 15.35
C SER A 715 -26.03 30.69 16.21
N ASP A 716 -24.95 31.32 15.74
CA ASP A 716 -24.24 32.41 16.42
C ASP A 716 -23.58 33.34 15.37
N PRO A 717 -23.68 34.67 15.48
CA PRO A 717 -22.98 35.61 14.58
C PRO A 717 -21.46 35.43 14.50
N THR A 718 -20.84 34.80 15.50
CA THR A 718 -19.40 34.50 15.56
C THR A 718 -19.01 33.17 14.93
N GLN A 719 -19.98 32.28 14.65
CA GLN A 719 -19.72 30.99 14.02
C GLN A 719 -19.70 31.11 12.50
N THR A 720 -18.76 30.40 11.87
CA THR A 720 -18.60 30.37 10.40
C THR A 720 -19.58 29.42 9.70
N HIS A 721 -20.19 28.50 10.46
CA HIS A 721 -21.10 27.50 9.92
C HIS A 721 -22.55 28.00 9.93
N VAL A 722 -23.29 27.63 8.88
CA VAL A 722 -24.75 27.68 8.81
C VAL A 722 -25.31 26.29 9.08
N VAL A 723 -26.52 26.21 9.63
CA VAL A 723 -27.13 24.98 10.13
C VAL A 723 -28.54 24.83 9.57
N ALA A 724 -28.91 23.60 9.22
CA ALA A 724 -30.30 23.20 9.00
C ALA A 724 -30.61 21.94 9.81
N GLU A 725 -31.83 21.84 10.32
CA GLU A 725 -32.31 20.72 11.14
C GLU A 725 -33.57 20.13 10.49
N PHE A 726 -33.63 18.81 10.39
CA PHE A 726 -34.76 18.08 9.80
C PHE A 726 -34.78 16.61 10.25
N GLN A 727 -35.95 15.97 10.16
CA GLN A 727 -36.11 14.57 10.53
C GLN A 727 -35.67 13.64 9.39
N VAL A 728 -35.04 12.53 9.75
CA VAL A 728 -34.63 11.47 8.84
C VAL A 728 -35.76 10.44 8.69
N PRO A 729 -36.19 10.04 7.48
CA PRO A 729 -37.19 8.99 7.29
C PRO A 729 -36.76 7.64 7.89
N ALA A 730 -37.73 6.86 8.36
CA ALA A 730 -37.48 5.56 9.01
C ALA A 730 -36.92 4.48 8.05
N ASP A 731 -37.05 4.68 6.75
CA ASP A 731 -36.55 3.84 5.65
C ASP A 731 -35.37 4.48 4.89
N ALA A 732 -34.74 5.51 5.47
CA ALA A 732 -33.54 6.12 4.90
C ALA A 732 -32.25 5.37 5.33
N TYR A 733 -31.39 5.07 4.36
CA TYR A 733 -30.03 4.55 4.55
C TYR A 733 -28.95 5.55 4.07
N LYS A 734 -29.33 6.58 3.31
CA LYS A 734 -28.42 7.65 2.86
C LYS A 734 -29.10 9.01 2.76
N MET A 735 -28.36 10.05 3.11
CA MET A 735 -28.72 11.45 2.96
C MET A 735 -27.85 12.03 1.83
N ASP A 736 -28.47 12.56 0.78
CA ASP A 736 -27.81 13.08 -0.42
C ASP A 736 -28.25 14.54 -0.65
N PHE A 737 -27.32 15.50 -0.72
CA PHE A 737 -27.69 16.93 -0.78
C PHE A 737 -26.63 17.82 -1.41
N VAL A 738 -27.06 19.03 -1.80
CA VAL A 738 -26.28 20.14 -2.32
C VAL A 738 -26.64 21.43 -1.57
N PHE A 739 -25.78 22.43 -1.65
CA PHE A 739 -26.05 23.76 -1.12
C PHE A 739 -26.29 24.75 -2.24
N ALA A 740 -27.25 25.67 -2.04
CA ALA A 740 -27.76 26.59 -3.04
C ALA A 740 -27.79 28.03 -2.51
N SER A 741 -27.53 29.03 -3.35
CA SER A 741 -27.63 30.44 -2.95
C SER A 741 -29.04 31.02 -3.12
N SER A 742 -30.00 30.21 -3.58
CA SER A 742 -31.39 30.57 -3.87
C SER A 742 -32.27 29.31 -3.76
N PRO A 743 -33.50 29.40 -3.23
CA PRO A 743 -34.37 28.24 -3.04
C PRO A 743 -34.94 27.66 -4.35
N ASP A 744 -34.86 28.40 -5.46
CA ASP A 744 -35.50 28.08 -6.74
C ASP A 744 -34.62 27.31 -7.74
N GLY A 745 -33.38 26.98 -7.38
CA GLY A 745 -32.46 26.30 -8.31
C GLY A 745 -31.65 27.22 -9.23
N THR A 746 -31.82 28.55 -9.20
CA THR A 746 -31.26 29.46 -10.23
C THR A 746 -29.95 30.18 -9.85
N GLY A 747 -29.52 30.05 -8.59
CA GLY A 747 -28.34 30.71 -8.03
C GLY A 747 -27.01 29.99 -8.24
N MET A 748 -26.07 30.24 -7.32
CA MET A 748 -24.82 29.48 -7.20
C MET A 748 -25.04 28.20 -6.40
N PHE A 749 -24.35 27.12 -6.76
CA PHE A 749 -24.44 25.82 -6.10
C PHE A 749 -23.09 25.29 -5.67
N ASP A 750 -23.07 24.66 -4.49
CA ASP A 750 -22.02 23.74 -4.08
C ASP A 750 -22.58 22.32 -4.05
N ASN A 751 -22.20 21.55 -5.08
CA ASN A 751 -22.47 20.13 -5.20
C ASN A 751 -21.19 19.28 -5.05
N ASN A 752 -20.23 19.75 -4.23
CA ASN A 752 -18.99 19.03 -3.94
C ASN A 752 -18.23 18.61 -5.22
N ASN A 753 -18.18 19.49 -6.21
CA ASN A 753 -17.67 19.23 -7.57
C ASN A 753 -18.40 18.07 -8.29
N ARG A 754 -19.74 18.16 -8.41
CA ARG A 754 -20.63 17.14 -9.00
C ARG A 754 -20.66 15.76 -8.31
N LEU A 755 -20.11 15.66 -7.11
CA LEU A 755 -20.16 14.42 -6.31
C LEU A 755 -21.30 14.43 -5.28
N ASP A 756 -22.01 15.56 -5.14
CA ASP A 756 -22.93 15.86 -4.05
C ASP A 756 -22.30 15.66 -2.65
N TYR A 757 -23.04 16.04 -1.62
CA TYR A 757 -22.71 15.67 -0.25
C TYR A 757 -23.53 14.43 0.12
N HIS A 758 -22.82 13.39 0.58
CA HIS A 758 -23.40 12.12 0.97
C HIS A 758 -23.05 11.82 2.42
N VAL A 759 -24.07 11.46 3.21
CA VAL A 759 -23.92 11.03 4.60
C VAL A 759 -24.68 9.71 4.79
N PRO A 760 -24.04 8.64 5.27
CA PRO A 760 -24.71 7.37 5.53
C PRO A 760 -25.61 7.46 6.77
N ILE A 761 -26.75 6.79 6.72
CA ILE A 761 -27.73 6.70 7.81
C ILE A 761 -27.75 5.27 8.34
N LYS A 762 -27.89 5.10 9.65
CA LYS A 762 -28.05 3.79 10.29
C LYS A 762 -29.51 3.53 10.69
N GLY A 763 -29.89 2.25 10.75
CA GLY A 763 -31.17 1.83 11.30
C GLY A 763 -32.35 1.77 10.32
N GLY A 764 -32.20 2.27 9.09
CA GLY A 764 -33.27 2.30 8.10
C GLY A 764 -33.93 0.94 7.84
N LYS A 765 -35.26 0.90 7.83
CA LYS A 765 -36.08 -0.30 7.56
C LYS A 765 -37.21 -0.02 6.59
N ASP A 766 -37.54 -0.97 5.73
CA ASP A 766 -38.72 -0.91 4.87
C ASP A 766 -40.03 -1.13 5.65
N ILE A 767 -41.17 -1.01 4.95
CA ILE A 767 -42.52 -1.22 5.51
C ILE A 767 -42.71 -2.66 6.06
N GLY A 768 -41.92 -3.63 5.59
CA GLY A 768 -41.89 -5.01 6.09
C GLY A 768 -40.95 -5.22 7.29
N GLY A 769 -40.25 -4.18 7.74
CA GLY A 769 -39.25 -4.25 8.82
C GLY A 769 -37.87 -4.74 8.37
N ASN A 770 -37.64 -5.00 7.08
CA ASN A 770 -36.35 -5.43 6.56
C ASN A 770 -35.38 -4.25 6.52
N LYS A 771 -34.11 -4.49 6.87
CA LYS A 771 -33.08 -3.45 6.82
C LYS A 771 -32.86 -2.97 5.37
N VAL A 772 -33.02 -1.68 5.12
CA VAL A 772 -32.67 -1.07 3.83
C VAL A 772 -31.17 -0.73 3.78
N GLY A 773 -30.65 -0.60 2.57
CA GLY A 773 -29.26 -0.28 2.31
C GLY A 773 -29.01 0.06 0.84
N GLU A 774 -27.80 0.56 0.56
CA GLU A 774 -27.37 0.86 -0.79
C GLU A 774 -27.29 -0.45 -1.60
N LYS A 775 -27.93 -0.46 -2.78
CA LYS A 775 -27.95 -1.65 -3.63
C LYS A 775 -26.53 -1.94 -4.14
N PRO A 776 -26.05 -3.20 -4.08
CA PRO A 776 -24.85 -3.62 -4.79
C PRO A 776 -24.91 -3.26 -6.27
N MET A 777 -23.86 -2.60 -6.77
CA MET A 777 -23.67 -2.38 -8.20
C MET A 777 -22.96 -3.58 -8.85
N HIS A 778 -23.21 -3.80 -10.13
CA HIS A 778 -22.38 -4.65 -10.99
C HIS A 778 -21.38 -3.76 -11.74
N ILE A 779 -20.10 -3.93 -11.43
CA ILE A 779 -18.97 -3.19 -11.98
C ILE A 779 -18.15 -4.17 -12.85
N VAL A 780 -17.86 -3.78 -14.08
CA VAL A 780 -16.93 -4.50 -14.96
C VAL A 780 -15.73 -3.61 -15.26
N SER A 781 -14.58 -3.93 -14.69
CA SER A 781 -13.32 -3.25 -15.02
C SER A 781 -12.71 -3.84 -16.28
N VAL A 782 -12.42 -3.01 -17.28
CA VAL A 782 -11.68 -3.40 -18.49
C VAL A 782 -10.25 -2.88 -18.35
N SER A 783 -9.27 -3.78 -18.40
CA SER A 783 -7.85 -3.46 -18.24
C SER A 783 -6.99 -4.34 -19.16
N VAL A 784 -5.74 -3.94 -19.35
CA VAL A 784 -4.68 -4.73 -20.01
C VAL A 784 -3.64 -5.27 -19.01
N GLU A 785 -3.65 -4.77 -17.77
CA GLU A 785 -2.84 -5.31 -16.67
C GLU A 785 -3.73 -5.68 -15.47
N MET A 786 -3.37 -6.76 -14.79
CA MET A 786 -3.92 -7.17 -13.50
C MET A 786 -2.82 -7.90 -12.72
N ALA A 787 -2.55 -7.50 -11.49
CA ALA A 787 -1.59 -8.20 -10.64
C ALA A 787 -2.22 -9.47 -10.04
N PRO A 788 -1.44 -10.56 -9.82
CA PRO A 788 -0.04 -10.76 -10.25
C PRO A 788 0.10 -11.32 -11.68
N ILE A 789 -1.02 -11.57 -12.38
CA ILE A 789 -1.08 -12.40 -13.59
C ILE A 789 -0.48 -11.77 -14.86
N ALA A 790 -0.58 -10.45 -15.01
CA ALA A 790 -0.12 -9.68 -16.16
C ALA A 790 0.20 -8.25 -15.70
N LYS A 791 1.48 -7.97 -15.43
CA LYS A 791 1.91 -6.75 -14.71
C LYS A 791 3.18 -6.17 -15.31
N VAL A 792 3.16 -4.86 -15.59
CA VAL A 792 4.32 -4.07 -16.06
C VAL A 792 4.54 -2.83 -15.20
N GLY A 793 3.48 -2.29 -14.60
CA GLY A 793 3.53 -1.13 -13.72
C GLY A 793 2.58 -1.23 -12.53
N GLY A 794 2.22 -0.07 -11.96
CA GLY A 794 1.23 0.03 -10.88
C GLY A 794 -0.21 -0.16 -11.34
N LEU A 795 -0.48 -0.11 -12.66
CA LEU A 795 -1.80 -0.31 -13.27
C LEU A 795 -2.44 -1.63 -12.77
N GLY A 796 -1.69 -2.73 -12.88
CA GLY A 796 -2.15 -4.05 -12.43
C GLY A 796 -2.42 -4.13 -10.92
N ASP A 797 -1.66 -3.41 -10.08
CA ASP A 797 -1.92 -3.39 -8.62
C ASP A 797 -3.22 -2.67 -8.30
N VAL A 798 -3.47 -1.54 -8.97
CA VAL A 798 -4.69 -0.75 -8.76
C VAL A 798 -5.92 -1.54 -9.19
N VAL A 799 -5.89 -2.20 -10.35
CA VAL A 799 -7.02 -3.00 -10.84
C VAL A 799 -7.37 -4.11 -9.84
N THR A 800 -6.36 -4.83 -9.34
CA THR A 800 -6.56 -5.91 -8.37
C THR A 800 -7.02 -5.39 -7.02
N GLY A 801 -6.27 -4.47 -6.40
CA GLY A 801 -6.59 -3.94 -5.07
C GLY A 801 -7.90 -3.17 -5.00
N LEU A 802 -8.22 -2.38 -6.03
CA LEU A 802 -9.52 -1.68 -6.13
C LEU A 802 -10.66 -2.66 -6.35
N GLY A 803 -10.48 -3.69 -7.18
CA GLY A 803 -11.48 -4.72 -7.41
C GLY A 803 -11.82 -5.51 -6.14
N ARG A 804 -10.79 -5.86 -5.34
CA ARG A 804 -10.97 -6.46 -4.01
C ARG A 804 -11.74 -5.53 -3.07
N ALA A 805 -11.32 -4.27 -2.96
CA ALA A 805 -11.97 -3.28 -2.10
C ALA A 805 -13.45 -3.05 -2.48
N MET A 806 -13.78 -2.94 -3.77
CA MET A 806 -15.16 -2.82 -4.25
C MET A 806 -16.00 -4.07 -3.93
N LYS A 807 -15.42 -5.28 -4.06
CA LYS A 807 -16.08 -6.55 -3.69
C LYS A 807 -16.33 -6.63 -2.18
N GLU A 808 -15.45 -6.06 -1.36
CA GLU A 808 -15.60 -5.95 0.10
C GLU A 808 -16.67 -4.92 0.54
N GLU A 809 -16.94 -3.87 -0.24
CA GLU A 809 -18.14 -3.03 -0.05
C GLU A 809 -19.43 -3.72 -0.54
N GLY A 810 -19.34 -4.99 -0.96
CA GLY A 810 -20.49 -5.82 -1.34
C GLY A 810 -20.91 -5.69 -2.80
N HIS A 811 -20.14 -5.02 -3.65
CA HIS A 811 -20.43 -4.91 -5.09
C HIS A 811 -20.07 -6.20 -5.85
N ARG A 812 -20.76 -6.47 -6.96
CA ARG A 812 -20.33 -7.51 -7.90
C ARG A 812 -19.27 -6.91 -8.81
N VAL A 813 -18.03 -7.38 -8.69
CA VAL A 813 -16.90 -6.90 -9.49
C VAL A 813 -16.42 -8.03 -10.41
N GLU A 814 -16.34 -7.73 -11.70
CA GLU A 814 -15.71 -8.57 -12.71
C GLU A 814 -14.58 -7.77 -13.40
N VAL A 815 -13.47 -8.43 -13.74
CA VAL A 815 -12.36 -7.82 -14.50
C VAL A 815 -12.24 -8.51 -15.85
N VAL A 816 -12.03 -7.75 -16.93
CA VAL A 816 -11.77 -8.29 -18.27
C VAL A 816 -10.36 -7.88 -18.70
N VAL A 817 -9.57 -8.87 -19.12
CA VAL A 817 -8.18 -8.70 -19.63
C VAL A 817 -7.95 -9.49 -20.93
N PRO A 818 -6.95 -9.15 -21.75
CA PRO A 818 -6.50 -10.02 -22.84
C PRO A 818 -5.83 -11.28 -22.30
N LYS A 819 -5.97 -12.41 -23.00
CA LYS A 819 -5.26 -13.65 -22.66
C LYS A 819 -3.87 -13.70 -23.32
N TYR A 820 -2.90 -13.03 -22.73
CA TYR A 820 -1.50 -13.12 -23.18
C TYR A 820 -0.93 -14.55 -23.01
N ASP A 821 0.08 -14.88 -23.80
CA ASP A 821 0.93 -16.06 -23.60
C ASP A 821 1.75 -15.99 -22.30
N VAL A 822 2.24 -14.79 -21.96
CA VAL A 822 3.08 -14.51 -20.78
C VAL A 822 2.33 -14.40 -19.44
N ILE A 823 1.07 -14.87 -19.38
CA ILE A 823 0.29 -14.86 -18.13
C ILE A 823 0.87 -15.85 -17.11
N ASN A 824 0.97 -15.44 -15.85
CA ASN A 824 1.22 -16.37 -14.75
C ASN A 824 -0.04 -17.18 -14.42
N TYR A 825 -0.16 -18.37 -15.00
CA TYR A 825 -1.30 -19.28 -14.78
C TYR A 825 -1.37 -19.84 -13.36
N GLU A 826 -0.26 -19.94 -12.62
CA GLU A 826 -0.24 -20.47 -11.25
C GLU A 826 -1.01 -19.58 -10.26
N ALA A 827 -1.14 -18.29 -10.59
CA ALA A 827 -1.89 -17.32 -9.79
C ALA A 827 -3.38 -17.21 -10.16
N ILE A 828 -3.91 -18.12 -10.99
CA ILE A 828 -5.33 -18.12 -11.40
C ILE A 828 -6.03 -19.38 -10.87
N GLN A 829 -6.99 -19.19 -9.97
CA GLN A 829 -7.81 -20.27 -9.43
C GLN A 829 -8.96 -20.60 -10.41
N ASP A 830 -9.33 -21.88 -10.49
CA ASP A 830 -10.43 -22.40 -11.34
C ASP A 830 -10.38 -22.02 -12.83
N PHE A 831 -9.19 -21.75 -13.37
CA PHE A 831 -9.00 -21.28 -14.75
C PHE A 831 -9.50 -22.28 -15.80
N LYS A 832 -10.48 -21.87 -16.61
CA LYS A 832 -11.09 -22.70 -17.66
C LYS A 832 -11.73 -21.87 -18.76
N GLU A 833 -11.81 -22.45 -19.96
CA GLU A 833 -12.65 -21.90 -21.04
C GLU A 833 -14.13 -22.04 -20.65
N ILE A 834 -14.92 -20.98 -20.85
CA ILE A 834 -16.35 -20.97 -20.50
C ILE A 834 -17.28 -20.73 -21.70
N THR A 835 -16.81 -20.03 -22.74
CA THR A 835 -17.58 -19.71 -23.95
C THR A 835 -16.65 -19.14 -25.02
N GLY A 836 -17.18 -18.85 -26.21
CA GLY A 836 -16.49 -18.05 -27.22
C GLY A 836 -17.48 -17.46 -28.23
N PHE A 837 -17.02 -16.46 -29.01
CA PHE A 837 -17.86 -15.72 -29.95
C PHE A 837 -17.11 -15.31 -31.23
N ALA A 838 -17.80 -15.36 -32.37
CA ALA A 838 -17.25 -14.91 -33.65
C ALA A 838 -17.45 -13.39 -33.80
N TRP A 839 -16.35 -12.63 -33.85
CA TRP A 839 -16.35 -11.18 -34.01
C TRP A 839 -14.98 -10.69 -34.50
N GLY A 840 -14.95 -9.59 -35.26
CA GLY A 840 -13.69 -8.99 -35.74
C GLY A 840 -12.89 -9.91 -36.68
N SER A 841 -13.58 -10.70 -37.50
CA SER A 841 -12.98 -11.68 -38.44
C SER A 841 -12.15 -12.79 -37.78
N THR A 842 -12.39 -13.08 -36.49
CA THR A 842 -11.79 -14.22 -35.77
C THR A 842 -12.80 -14.81 -34.77
N TYR A 843 -12.48 -15.97 -34.22
CA TYR A 843 -13.20 -16.53 -33.07
C TYR A 843 -12.48 -16.10 -31.79
N ASN A 844 -13.23 -15.60 -30.83
CA ASN A 844 -12.73 -15.06 -29.57
C ASN A 844 -13.14 -16.02 -28.47
N ARG A 845 -12.21 -16.81 -27.95
CA ARG A 845 -12.44 -17.69 -26.82
C ARG A 845 -12.43 -16.87 -25.53
N VAL A 846 -13.24 -17.27 -24.56
CA VAL A 846 -13.34 -16.59 -23.27
C VAL A 846 -13.11 -17.60 -22.15
N PHE A 847 -12.09 -17.30 -21.36
CA PHE A 847 -11.76 -18.04 -20.16
C PHE A 847 -12.25 -17.27 -18.93
N HIS A 848 -12.54 -17.99 -17.85
CA HIS A 848 -12.81 -17.44 -16.53
C HIS A 848 -11.86 -18.07 -15.53
N GLY A 849 -11.48 -17.29 -14.52
CA GLY A 849 -10.76 -17.73 -13.34
C GLY A 849 -10.85 -16.67 -12.25
N ILE A 850 -10.39 -17.01 -11.04
CA ILE A 850 -10.39 -16.11 -9.89
C ILE A 850 -8.94 -15.67 -9.63
N VAL A 851 -8.72 -14.36 -9.59
CA VAL A 851 -7.40 -13.73 -9.36
C VAL A 851 -7.50 -12.85 -8.13
N GLU A 852 -6.74 -13.15 -7.08
CA GLU A 852 -6.78 -12.47 -5.77
C GLU A 852 -8.22 -12.31 -5.18
N GLY A 853 -9.10 -13.28 -5.47
CA GLY A 853 -10.49 -13.28 -5.04
C GLY A 853 -11.45 -12.47 -5.92
N VAL A 854 -10.97 -11.84 -6.99
CA VAL A 854 -11.78 -11.11 -7.99
C VAL A 854 -12.09 -12.03 -9.18
N ASP A 855 -13.28 -11.91 -9.75
CA ASP A 855 -13.72 -12.70 -10.90
C ASP A 855 -13.13 -12.12 -12.20
N THR A 856 -12.25 -12.87 -12.86
CA THR A 856 -11.50 -12.38 -14.02
C THR A 856 -11.84 -13.18 -15.27
N TYR A 857 -12.06 -12.48 -16.37
CA TYR A 857 -12.36 -13.02 -17.68
C TYR A 857 -11.27 -12.64 -18.68
N PHE A 858 -10.88 -13.60 -19.51
CA PHE A 858 -9.75 -13.49 -20.41
C PHE A 858 -10.22 -13.70 -21.84
N ILE A 859 -10.01 -12.71 -22.71
CA ILE A 859 -10.39 -12.79 -24.12
C ILE A 859 -9.17 -13.22 -24.95
N ASP A 860 -9.32 -14.32 -25.69
CA ASP A 860 -8.27 -14.95 -26.51
C ASP A 860 -8.73 -15.06 -27.97
N PRO A 861 -8.38 -14.07 -28.82
CA PRO A 861 -8.64 -14.12 -30.25
C PRO A 861 -7.74 -15.16 -30.92
N GLU A 862 -8.33 -16.12 -31.63
CA GLU A 862 -7.59 -17.24 -32.24
C GLU A 862 -6.60 -16.83 -33.34
N ASN A 863 -6.65 -15.57 -33.80
CA ASN A 863 -5.66 -15.00 -34.72
C ASN A 863 -4.27 -14.74 -34.09
N GLY A 864 -4.08 -14.99 -32.79
CA GLY A 864 -2.78 -14.88 -32.13
C GLY A 864 -2.37 -13.46 -31.71
N MET A 865 -3.27 -12.47 -31.78
CA MET A 865 -2.99 -11.05 -31.49
C MET A 865 -2.37 -10.76 -30.10
N PHE A 866 -2.55 -11.67 -29.13
CA PHE A 866 -1.96 -11.59 -27.78
C PHE A 866 -0.94 -12.70 -27.49
N GLN A 867 -0.59 -13.53 -28.48
CA GLN A 867 0.40 -14.61 -28.38
C GLN A 867 1.73 -14.13 -29.02
N VAL A 868 2.33 -13.09 -28.43
CA VAL A 868 3.49 -12.34 -28.99
C VAL A 868 4.66 -12.20 -28.01
N GLY A 869 4.65 -12.92 -26.88
CA GLY A 869 5.70 -12.92 -25.87
C GLY A 869 5.77 -11.66 -24.99
N MET A 870 4.80 -10.74 -25.09
CA MET A 870 4.79 -9.49 -24.34
C MET A 870 3.40 -8.82 -24.25
N ILE A 871 3.24 -8.02 -23.20
CA ILE A 871 2.05 -7.18 -22.98
C ILE A 871 2.09 -5.98 -23.93
N TYR A 872 3.17 -5.18 -23.87
CA TYR A 872 3.41 -3.99 -24.69
C TYR A 872 4.69 -4.10 -25.51
N GLY A 873 4.83 -3.24 -26.52
CA GLY A 873 6.07 -2.99 -27.24
C GLY A 873 6.09 -3.52 -28.66
N THR A 874 4.96 -3.98 -29.22
CA THR A 874 4.93 -4.49 -30.60
C THR A 874 5.24 -3.39 -31.62
N ASP A 875 4.98 -2.13 -31.28
CA ASP A 875 5.33 -0.92 -32.05
C ASP A 875 6.85 -0.78 -32.34
N TYR A 876 7.71 -1.43 -31.55
CA TYR A 876 9.17 -1.37 -31.65
C TYR A 876 9.80 -2.61 -32.29
N LEU A 877 8.97 -3.54 -32.78
CA LEU A 877 9.39 -4.82 -33.36
C LEU A 877 8.77 -5.00 -34.76
N GLU A 878 9.28 -5.93 -35.56
CA GLU A 878 8.71 -6.29 -36.86
C GLU A 878 7.44 -7.17 -36.71
N ILE A 879 6.56 -6.80 -35.76
CA ILE A 879 5.27 -7.45 -35.51
C ILE A 879 4.21 -6.68 -36.31
N PRO A 880 3.35 -7.34 -37.11
CA PRO A 880 2.47 -6.67 -38.09
C PRO A 880 1.24 -5.96 -37.48
N MET A 881 1.24 -5.67 -36.18
CA MET A 881 0.13 -5.02 -35.45
C MET A 881 0.69 -4.12 -34.34
N THR A 882 0.24 -2.87 -34.32
CA THR A 882 0.56 -1.91 -33.26
C THR A 882 -0.18 -2.23 -31.97
N ASP A 883 0.35 -1.77 -30.82
CA ASP A 883 -0.34 -1.91 -29.53
C ASP A 883 -1.70 -1.19 -29.55
N ALA A 884 -1.82 -0.08 -30.27
CA ALA A 884 -3.09 0.64 -30.46
C ALA A 884 -4.14 -0.20 -31.21
N GLU A 885 -3.75 -0.95 -32.24
CA GLU A 885 -4.65 -1.87 -32.96
C GLU A 885 -5.04 -3.06 -32.08
N ARG A 886 -4.07 -3.66 -31.37
CA ARG A 886 -4.29 -4.78 -30.44
C ARG A 886 -5.31 -4.41 -29.36
N PHE A 887 -5.07 -3.32 -28.64
CA PHE A 887 -5.96 -2.92 -27.54
C PHE A 887 -7.26 -2.26 -28.02
N GLY A 888 -7.27 -1.65 -29.21
CA GLY A 888 -8.49 -1.21 -29.89
C GLY A 888 -9.41 -2.39 -30.25
N PHE A 889 -8.85 -3.50 -30.73
CA PHE A 889 -9.59 -4.74 -30.94
C PHE A 889 -10.13 -5.29 -29.61
N PHE A 890 -9.28 -5.47 -28.60
CA PHE A 890 -9.67 -6.01 -27.30
C PHE A 890 -10.77 -5.18 -26.62
N SER A 891 -10.66 -3.85 -26.63
CA SER A 891 -11.66 -2.92 -26.10
C SER A 891 -13.06 -3.18 -26.67
N LYS A 892 -13.14 -3.41 -27.99
CA LYS A 892 -14.41 -3.69 -28.67
C LYS A 892 -14.86 -5.13 -28.47
N ALA A 893 -13.95 -6.09 -28.44
CA ALA A 893 -14.25 -7.49 -28.13
C ALA A 893 -14.80 -7.67 -26.70
N ALA A 894 -14.34 -6.87 -25.74
CA ALA A 894 -14.89 -6.85 -24.38
C ALA A 894 -16.35 -6.36 -24.35
N LEU A 895 -16.68 -5.32 -25.11
CA LEU A 895 -18.07 -4.84 -25.26
C LEU A 895 -18.96 -5.84 -25.99
N GLU A 896 -18.47 -6.45 -27.07
CA GLU A 896 -19.18 -7.52 -27.79
C GLU A 896 -19.46 -8.72 -26.87
N TRP A 897 -18.47 -9.15 -26.10
CA TRP A 897 -18.64 -10.22 -25.13
C TRP A 897 -19.71 -9.88 -24.07
N MET A 898 -19.70 -8.66 -23.53
CA MET A 898 -20.74 -8.21 -22.59
C MET A 898 -22.13 -8.24 -23.23
N LEU A 899 -22.26 -7.78 -24.47
CA LEU A 899 -23.52 -7.83 -25.24
C LEU A 899 -23.99 -9.28 -25.47
N GLN A 900 -23.15 -10.14 -26.03
CA GLN A 900 -23.53 -11.53 -26.36
C GLN A 900 -23.82 -12.37 -25.11
N SER A 901 -23.13 -12.11 -24.00
CA SER A 901 -23.39 -12.76 -22.71
C SER A 901 -24.53 -12.11 -21.91
N ASN A 902 -25.21 -11.10 -22.46
CA ASN A 902 -26.27 -10.31 -21.84
C ASN A 902 -25.89 -9.76 -20.45
N ARG A 903 -24.63 -9.35 -20.28
CA ARG A 903 -24.17 -8.59 -19.11
C ARG A 903 -24.67 -7.16 -19.24
N GLN A 904 -25.28 -6.64 -18.17
CA GLN A 904 -25.77 -5.26 -18.09
C GLN A 904 -25.19 -4.57 -16.85
N PRO A 905 -23.84 -4.43 -16.74
CA PRO A 905 -23.24 -3.81 -15.57
C PRO A 905 -23.73 -2.37 -15.43
N ASP A 906 -23.77 -1.87 -14.20
CA ASP A 906 -24.11 -0.47 -13.92
C ASP A 906 -22.94 0.45 -14.30
N ILE A 907 -21.71 -0.06 -14.13
CA ILE A 907 -20.46 0.65 -14.45
C ILE A 907 -19.56 -0.24 -15.30
N ILE A 908 -19.10 0.29 -16.44
CA ILE A 908 -17.88 -0.17 -17.10
C ILE A 908 -16.76 0.78 -16.70
N HIS A 909 -15.74 0.24 -16.04
CA HIS A 909 -14.59 1.00 -15.54
C HIS A 909 -13.38 0.72 -16.43
N CYS A 910 -13.01 1.69 -17.25
CA CYS A 910 -11.89 1.60 -18.18
C CYS A 910 -10.61 2.13 -17.54
N HIS A 911 -9.51 1.42 -17.68
CA HIS A 911 -8.20 1.78 -17.15
C HIS A 911 -7.22 2.12 -18.29
N ASP A 912 -6.78 3.38 -18.31
CA ASP A 912 -5.76 3.97 -19.18
C ASP A 912 -6.01 3.83 -20.71
N TRP A 913 -5.12 4.41 -21.53
CA TRP A 913 -5.30 4.62 -22.97
C TRP A 913 -5.62 3.38 -23.79
N GLN A 914 -5.19 2.21 -23.33
CA GLN A 914 -5.41 0.91 -23.99
C GLN A 914 -6.90 0.55 -24.02
N THR A 915 -7.66 1.00 -23.02
CA THR A 915 -9.10 0.73 -22.88
C THR A 915 -9.95 1.97 -23.13
N ALA A 916 -9.32 3.10 -23.47
CA ALA A 916 -9.99 4.30 -23.94
C ALA A 916 -11.02 4.07 -25.08
N PRO A 917 -10.76 3.20 -26.09
CA PRO A 917 -11.74 2.94 -27.16
C PRO A 917 -13.09 2.39 -26.68
N VAL A 918 -13.14 1.74 -25.51
CA VAL A 918 -14.38 1.25 -24.89
C VAL A 918 -15.38 2.40 -24.68
N ALA A 919 -14.90 3.56 -24.23
CA ALA A 919 -15.76 4.68 -23.86
C ALA A 919 -16.57 5.21 -25.05
N ARG A 920 -15.92 5.39 -26.20
CA ARG A 920 -16.58 5.84 -27.43
C ARG A 920 -17.44 4.74 -28.06
N SER A 921 -16.87 3.55 -28.27
CA SER A 921 -17.60 2.44 -28.92
C SER A 921 -18.83 2.03 -28.12
N TYR A 922 -18.82 2.12 -26.79
CA TYR A 922 -20.02 1.90 -25.99
C TYR A 922 -21.20 2.76 -26.48
N TRP A 923 -21.02 4.08 -26.60
CA TRP A 923 -22.10 5.00 -26.99
C TRP A 923 -22.45 4.97 -28.47
N GLU A 924 -21.47 4.77 -29.35
CA GLU A 924 -21.68 4.75 -30.80
C GLU A 924 -22.21 3.40 -31.29
N ASP A 925 -21.59 2.30 -30.86
CA ASP A 925 -21.70 0.97 -31.46
C ASP A 925 -22.56 -0.02 -30.64
N TYR A 926 -22.66 0.10 -29.31
CA TYR A 926 -23.28 -0.93 -28.44
C TYR A 926 -24.53 -0.50 -27.67
N HIS A 927 -24.57 0.73 -27.16
CA HIS A 927 -25.64 1.22 -26.27
C HIS A 927 -27.04 1.11 -26.90
N LYS A 928 -27.13 1.39 -28.21
CA LYS A 928 -28.38 1.36 -28.99
C LYS A 928 -28.80 -0.05 -29.41
N PHE A 929 -27.95 -1.06 -29.20
CA PHE A 929 -28.09 -2.40 -29.77
C PHE A 929 -28.19 -3.52 -28.72
N GLY A 930 -28.21 -3.17 -27.42
CA GLY A 930 -28.61 -4.08 -26.35
C GLY A 930 -27.91 -3.80 -25.02
N LEU A 931 -26.66 -3.32 -25.05
CA LEU A 931 -25.87 -3.03 -23.86
C LEU A 931 -26.24 -1.63 -23.33
N SER A 932 -27.43 -1.48 -22.75
CA SER A 932 -28.07 -0.17 -22.54
C SER A 932 -27.99 0.38 -21.11
N ASN A 933 -27.71 -0.46 -20.12
CA ASN A 933 -27.57 -0.04 -18.71
C ASN A 933 -26.29 0.77 -18.40
N PRO A 934 -25.08 0.39 -18.89
CA PRO A 934 -23.83 0.89 -18.30
C PRO A 934 -23.61 2.40 -18.33
N ARG A 935 -22.86 2.88 -17.34
CA ARG A 935 -22.15 4.16 -17.35
C ARG A 935 -20.64 3.93 -17.43
N ILE A 936 -19.94 4.85 -18.08
CA ILE A 936 -18.50 4.77 -18.31
C ILE A 936 -17.74 5.59 -17.28
N VAL A 937 -16.85 4.94 -16.53
CA VAL A 937 -15.83 5.56 -15.68
C VAL A 937 -14.47 5.30 -16.32
N PHE A 938 -13.60 6.33 -16.40
CA PHE A 938 -12.28 6.20 -17.02
C PHE A 938 -11.17 6.64 -16.04
N THR A 939 -10.16 5.80 -15.79
CA THR A 939 -9.02 6.17 -14.91
C THR A 939 -7.73 6.29 -15.72
N ILE A 940 -7.12 7.48 -15.66
CA ILE A 940 -5.77 7.75 -16.20
C ILE A 940 -4.74 7.37 -15.15
N HIS A 941 -3.84 6.42 -15.46
CA HIS A 941 -2.72 6.07 -14.57
C HIS A 941 -1.43 6.78 -15.00
N ASN A 942 -1.25 7.05 -16.29
CA ASN A 942 -0.15 7.87 -16.80
C ASN A 942 -0.49 8.59 -18.12
N LEU A 943 -0.64 9.92 -18.08
CA LEU A 943 -0.98 10.74 -19.25
C LEU A 943 0.11 10.78 -20.34
N ASN A 944 1.35 10.35 -20.04
CA ASN A 944 2.44 10.34 -21.02
C ASN A 944 2.23 9.37 -22.20
N TYR A 945 1.24 8.47 -22.10
CA TYR A 945 0.93 7.48 -23.14
C TYR A 945 -0.50 7.67 -23.67
N GLY A 946 -0.68 7.56 -24.99
CA GLY A 946 -2.01 7.57 -25.62
C GLY A 946 -2.86 8.82 -25.37
N ALA A 947 -2.26 9.98 -25.10
CA ALA A 947 -2.96 11.23 -24.78
C ALA A 947 -4.11 11.63 -25.76
N PRO A 948 -4.05 11.34 -27.08
CA PRO A 948 -5.21 11.55 -27.98
C PRO A 948 -6.39 10.62 -27.69
N LEU A 949 -6.13 9.34 -27.42
CA LEU A 949 -7.17 8.36 -27.04
C LEU A 949 -7.75 8.68 -25.66
N ILE A 950 -6.90 9.12 -24.72
CA ILE A 950 -7.35 9.63 -23.41
C ILE A 950 -8.32 10.81 -23.57
N LYS A 951 -8.02 11.79 -24.46
CA LYS A 951 -8.92 12.91 -24.74
C LYS A 951 -10.30 12.45 -25.22
N GLU A 952 -10.32 11.47 -26.13
CA GLU A 952 -11.55 10.89 -26.65
C GLU A 952 -12.34 10.16 -25.53
N ALA A 953 -11.68 9.27 -24.76
CA ALA A 953 -12.33 8.57 -23.67
C ALA A 953 -12.85 9.50 -22.57
N MET A 954 -12.10 10.55 -22.22
CA MET A 954 -12.57 11.58 -21.30
C MET A 954 -13.82 12.28 -21.83
N THR A 955 -13.93 12.49 -23.13
CA THR A 955 -15.12 13.12 -23.73
C THR A 955 -16.36 12.23 -23.55
N TYR A 956 -16.24 10.92 -23.79
CA TYR A 956 -17.35 9.96 -23.70
C TYR A 956 -17.64 9.39 -22.30
N SER A 957 -16.70 9.48 -21.35
CA SER A 957 -16.92 9.05 -19.97
C SER A 957 -17.87 9.99 -19.20
N GLN A 958 -18.59 9.44 -18.22
CA GLN A 958 -19.42 10.24 -17.31
C GLN A 958 -18.57 10.83 -16.19
N VAL A 959 -17.58 10.06 -15.72
CA VAL A 959 -16.60 10.46 -14.71
C VAL A 959 -15.22 9.98 -15.16
N SER A 960 -14.23 10.85 -15.05
CA SER A 960 -12.82 10.51 -15.22
C SER A 960 -12.07 10.67 -13.91
N THR A 961 -11.12 9.78 -13.63
CA THR A 961 -10.28 9.86 -12.43
C THR A 961 -8.80 9.69 -12.76
N THR A 962 -7.94 10.05 -11.82
CA THR A 962 -6.51 9.72 -11.85
C THR A 962 -5.98 9.43 -10.45
N VAL A 963 -4.79 8.85 -10.39
CA VAL A 963 -4.17 8.19 -9.22
C VAL A 963 -3.68 9.10 -8.08
N SER A 964 -3.88 10.42 -8.19
CA SER A 964 -3.53 11.39 -7.14
C SER A 964 -4.29 12.72 -7.30
N ARG A 965 -4.55 13.40 -6.16
CA ARG A 965 -5.11 14.77 -6.13
C ARG A 965 -4.16 15.80 -6.74
N THR A 966 -2.88 15.75 -6.39
CA THR A 966 -1.87 16.67 -6.91
C THR A 966 -1.60 16.40 -8.40
N TYR A 967 -1.53 15.14 -8.83
CA TYR A 967 -1.35 14.82 -10.25
C TYR A 967 -2.51 15.32 -11.12
N ARG A 968 -3.75 15.27 -10.61
CA ARG A 968 -4.93 15.88 -11.26
C ARG A 968 -4.78 17.39 -11.47
N GLU A 969 -4.11 18.09 -10.56
CA GLU A 969 -3.80 19.52 -10.68
C GLU A 969 -2.65 19.76 -11.66
N GLU A 970 -1.57 18.98 -11.57
CA GLU A 970 -0.41 19.02 -12.48
C GLU A 970 -0.80 18.86 -13.96
N VAL A 971 -1.72 17.94 -14.28
CA VAL A 971 -2.16 17.70 -15.66
C VAL A 971 -3.39 18.51 -16.09
N SER A 972 -3.98 19.33 -15.21
CA SER A 972 -5.23 20.05 -15.50
C SER A 972 -5.15 21.00 -16.70
N GLY A 973 -3.97 21.53 -16.99
CA GLY A 973 -3.70 22.40 -18.15
C GLY A 973 -3.38 21.67 -19.47
N HIS A 974 -3.34 20.33 -19.48
CA HIS A 974 -3.02 19.56 -20.68
C HIS A 974 -4.19 19.54 -21.68
N GLU A 975 -3.91 19.57 -22.99
CA GLU A 975 -4.92 19.70 -24.04
C GLU A 975 -5.94 18.55 -24.10
N SER A 976 -5.55 17.38 -23.61
CA SER A 976 -6.42 16.19 -23.45
C SER A 976 -7.37 16.28 -22.25
N ILE A 977 -7.08 17.13 -21.28
CA ILE A 977 -7.74 17.16 -19.97
C ILE A 977 -8.66 18.37 -19.81
N TYR A 978 -8.22 19.56 -20.26
CA TYR A 978 -8.84 20.84 -19.89
C TYR A 978 -10.34 20.95 -20.24
N GLU A 979 -10.76 20.37 -21.38
CA GLU A 979 -12.16 20.35 -21.84
C GLU A 979 -13.10 19.54 -20.94
N ASN A 980 -12.56 18.62 -20.14
CA ASN A 980 -13.30 17.65 -19.33
C ASN A 980 -12.92 17.74 -17.83
N LEU A 981 -12.31 18.86 -17.40
CA LEU A 981 -11.79 19.05 -16.04
C LEU A 981 -12.89 19.05 -14.96
N ASP A 982 -14.11 19.42 -15.37
CA ASP A 982 -15.36 19.44 -14.58
C ASP A 982 -15.85 18.06 -14.13
N LYS A 983 -15.39 16.99 -14.79
CA LYS A 983 -15.65 15.58 -14.45
C LYS A 983 -14.36 14.78 -14.20
N PHE A 984 -13.24 15.46 -13.97
CA PHE A 984 -11.93 14.84 -13.73
C PHE A 984 -11.49 14.98 -12.27
N HIS A 985 -11.29 13.86 -11.57
CA HIS A 985 -11.05 13.82 -10.12
C HIS A 985 -9.78 13.05 -9.74
N GLY A 986 -9.00 13.58 -8.79
CA GLY A 986 -7.85 12.87 -8.24
C GLY A 986 -8.23 11.99 -7.06
N VAL A 987 -7.98 10.68 -7.16
CA VAL A 987 -8.18 9.67 -6.13
C VAL A 987 -6.82 9.04 -5.84
N VAL A 988 -6.32 9.19 -4.61
CA VAL A 988 -5.01 8.65 -4.23
C VAL A 988 -5.08 7.13 -4.17
N ASN A 989 -4.15 6.44 -4.84
CA ASN A 989 -4.03 4.99 -4.77
C ASN A 989 -3.80 4.51 -3.34
N GLY A 990 -4.44 3.41 -2.96
CA GLY A 990 -4.14 2.68 -1.74
C GLY A 990 -2.93 1.76 -1.88
N ILE A 991 -2.60 1.07 -0.79
CA ILE A 991 -1.71 -0.10 -0.75
C ILE A 991 -2.52 -1.29 -0.26
N ASP A 992 -2.23 -2.49 -0.76
CA ASP A 992 -2.89 -3.72 -0.30
C ASP A 992 -2.20 -4.26 0.96
N PRO A 993 -2.84 -4.23 2.15
CA PRO A 993 -2.25 -4.67 3.41
C PRO A 993 -2.33 -6.19 3.62
N ASP A 994 -2.90 -6.95 2.69
CA ASP A 994 -2.77 -8.41 2.73
C ASP A 994 -1.44 -8.85 2.10
N ILE A 995 -0.97 -8.09 1.10
CA ILE A 995 0.31 -8.28 0.38
C ILE A 995 1.46 -7.59 1.11
N TRP A 996 1.28 -6.32 1.51
CA TRP A 996 2.35 -5.49 2.08
C TRP A 996 2.16 -5.26 3.59
N ASP A 997 2.43 -6.29 4.39
CA ASP A 997 2.32 -6.26 5.84
C ASP A 997 3.53 -6.93 6.54
N PRO A 998 4.49 -6.15 7.07
CA PRO A 998 5.67 -6.69 7.75
C PRO A 998 5.38 -7.60 8.96
N ALA A 999 4.16 -7.56 9.52
CA ALA A 999 3.77 -8.45 10.62
C ALA A 999 3.36 -9.86 10.12
N ASN A 1000 3.18 -10.04 8.80
CA ASN A 1000 2.72 -11.28 8.17
C ASN A 1000 3.41 -11.62 6.83
N ASP A 1001 4.43 -10.87 6.42
CA ASP A 1001 5.20 -11.08 5.19
C ASP A 1001 6.21 -12.23 5.33
N ASP A 1002 5.93 -13.35 4.66
CA ASP A 1002 6.76 -14.57 4.69
C ASP A 1002 8.12 -14.42 3.98
N PHE A 1003 8.36 -13.32 3.24
CA PHE A 1003 9.67 -13.00 2.67
C PHE A 1003 10.62 -12.33 3.69
N LEU A 1004 10.12 -11.93 4.87
CA LEU A 1004 10.94 -11.34 5.93
C LEU A 1004 11.55 -12.41 6.85
N PRO A 1005 12.82 -12.26 7.29
CA PRO A 1005 13.46 -13.21 8.21
C PRO A 1005 12.88 -13.17 9.63
N ARG A 1006 12.22 -12.05 9.99
CA ARG A 1006 11.46 -11.84 11.23
C ARG A 1006 10.32 -10.91 10.90
N TYR A 1007 9.08 -11.34 11.15
CA TYR A 1007 7.91 -10.46 11.15
C TYR A 1007 8.04 -9.39 12.24
N PHE A 1008 7.51 -8.20 12.00
CA PHE A 1008 7.49 -7.11 12.98
C PHE A 1008 6.30 -6.18 12.81
N ASP A 1009 5.85 -5.56 13.90
CA ASP A 1009 4.90 -4.46 13.89
C ASP A 1009 5.56 -3.12 14.24
N GLU A 1010 4.76 -2.08 14.49
CA GLU A 1010 5.19 -0.74 14.88
C GLU A 1010 6.04 -0.70 16.17
N HIS A 1011 5.88 -1.67 17.07
CA HIS A 1011 6.65 -1.75 18.32
C HIS A 1011 7.96 -2.53 18.14
N GLU A 1012 7.96 -3.58 17.32
CA GLU A 1012 9.15 -4.40 17.02
C GLU A 1012 9.98 -3.90 15.81
N CYS A 1013 9.58 -2.78 15.21
CA CYS A 1013 10.11 -2.22 13.96
C CYS A 1013 11.65 -2.10 13.92
N ASN A 1014 12.30 -1.75 15.03
CA ASN A 1014 13.76 -1.62 15.11
C ASN A 1014 14.47 -2.98 14.92
N ASP A 1015 14.08 -3.98 15.69
CA ASP A 1015 14.63 -5.34 15.60
C ASP A 1015 14.31 -5.99 14.25
N GLY A 1016 13.06 -5.83 13.80
CA GLY A 1016 12.59 -6.39 12.53
C GLY A 1016 13.36 -5.83 11.33
N LYS A 1017 13.56 -4.51 11.29
CA LYS A 1017 14.40 -3.86 10.26
C LYS A 1017 15.88 -4.21 10.41
N ALA A 1018 16.39 -4.42 11.63
CA ALA A 1018 17.76 -4.89 11.82
C ALA A 1018 17.96 -6.31 11.25
N ALA A 1019 17.00 -7.21 11.47
CA ALA A 1019 17.00 -8.56 10.90
C ALA A 1019 16.84 -8.53 9.36
N ALA A 1020 15.89 -7.75 8.83
CA ALA A 1020 15.69 -7.58 7.40
C ALA A 1020 16.93 -6.98 6.72
N ARG A 1021 17.58 -5.99 7.33
CA ARG A 1021 18.86 -5.43 6.86
C ARG A 1021 19.96 -6.49 6.83
N ALA A 1022 20.10 -7.29 7.90
CA ALA A 1022 21.11 -8.34 7.96
C ALA A 1022 20.92 -9.39 6.85
N ALA A 1023 19.67 -9.80 6.61
CA ALA A 1023 19.34 -10.71 5.51
C ALA A 1023 19.59 -10.08 4.13
N LEU A 1024 19.20 -8.81 3.92
CA LEU A 1024 19.45 -8.10 2.66
C LEU A 1024 20.95 -7.92 2.37
N CYS A 1025 21.75 -7.59 3.39
CA CYS A 1025 23.21 -7.54 3.31
C CYS A 1025 23.80 -8.90 2.91
N ALA A 1026 23.39 -9.98 3.58
CA ALA A 1026 23.85 -11.33 3.28
C ALA A 1026 23.48 -11.76 1.85
N HIS A 1027 22.23 -11.53 1.43
CA HIS A 1027 21.74 -11.85 0.09
C HIS A 1027 22.44 -11.01 -1.00
N SER A 1028 22.76 -9.76 -0.70
CA SER A 1028 23.47 -8.83 -1.61
C SER A 1028 25.00 -8.96 -1.55
N ASN A 1029 25.52 -9.90 -0.76
CA ASN A 1029 26.95 -10.14 -0.53
C ASN A 1029 27.74 -8.87 -0.12
N ILE A 1030 27.16 -8.03 0.74
CA ILE A 1030 27.82 -6.85 1.34
C ILE A 1030 27.84 -6.97 2.87
N PRO A 1031 28.90 -6.51 3.55
CA PRO A 1031 28.97 -6.55 5.01
C PRO A 1031 27.90 -5.67 5.66
N ASN A 1032 27.25 -6.14 6.72
CA ASN A 1032 26.24 -5.36 7.44
C ASN A 1032 26.87 -4.29 8.34
N LYS A 1033 26.96 -3.04 7.85
CA LYS A 1033 27.52 -1.90 8.59
C LYS A 1033 26.40 -1.13 9.29
N THR A 1034 26.06 -1.50 10.53
CA THR A 1034 24.92 -0.91 11.29
C THR A 1034 24.95 0.61 11.37
N GLU A 1035 26.13 1.19 11.57
CA GLU A 1035 26.34 2.65 11.68
C GLU A 1035 26.20 3.40 10.35
N ALA A 1036 26.20 2.69 9.22
CA ALA A 1036 26.07 3.29 7.89
C ALA A 1036 24.58 3.32 7.47
N PRO A 1037 24.02 4.47 7.09
CA PRO A 1037 22.69 4.53 6.47
C PRO A 1037 22.63 3.62 5.24
N MET A 1038 21.52 2.90 5.04
CA MET A 1038 21.30 2.08 3.85
C MET A 1038 20.20 2.70 2.99
N ILE A 1039 20.45 2.74 1.67
CA ILE A 1039 19.52 3.23 0.66
C ILE A 1039 19.14 2.06 -0.24
N GLY A 1040 17.87 1.68 -0.17
CA GLY A 1040 17.26 0.75 -1.13
C GLY A 1040 16.64 1.53 -2.28
N ILE A 1041 16.96 1.15 -3.52
CA ILE A 1041 16.42 1.75 -4.75
C ILE A 1041 15.70 0.65 -5.52
N VAL A 1042 14.38 0.75 -5.68
CA VAL A 1042 13.57 -0.19 -6.46
C VAL A 1042 12.81 0.56 -7.54
N THR A 1043 13.23 0.44 -8.80
CA THR A 1043 12.57 1.13 -9.92
C THR A 1043 12.93 0.52 -11.27
N ARG A 1044 12.02 0.62 -12.26
CA ARG A 1044 12.40 0.49 -13.67
C ARG A 1044 13.37 1.62 -14.03
N LEU A 1045 14.40 1.32 -14.82
CA LEU A 1045 15.43 2.26 -15.23
C LEU A 1045 15.03 2.91 -16.56
N THR A 1046 14.12 3.88 -16.49
CA THR A 1046 13.62 4.62 -17.66
C THR A 1046 13.79 6.13 -17.47
N THR A 1047 13.86 6.89 -18.56
CA THR A 1047 14.05 8.36 -18.51
C THR A 1047 13.04 9.08 -17.62
N GLN A 1048 11.79 8.61 -17.57
CA GLN A 1048 10.73 9.11 -16.67
C GLN A 1048 11.12 9.05 -15.17
N LYS A 1049 11.97 8.09 -14.79
CA LYS A 1049 12.43 7.89 -13.41
C LYS A 1049 13.70 8.69 -13.09
N GLY A 1050 14.19 9.52 -14.02
CA GLY A 1050 15.33 10.40 -13.79
C GLY A 1050 16.63 9.63 -13.63
N ILE A 1051 16.97 8.73 -14.57
CA ILE A 1051 18.17 7.87 -14.51
C ILE A 1051 19.46 8.62 -14.17
N HIS A 1052 19.64 9.85 -14.65
CA HIS A 1052 20.79 10.69 -14.36
C HIS A 1052 20.81 11.17 -12.89
N LEU A 1053 19.64 11.46 -12.30
CA LEU A 1053 19.49 11.79 -10.88
C LEU A 1053 19.73 10.57 -10.00
N ILE A 1054 19.27 9.37 -10.42
CA ILE A 1054 19.55 8.11 -9.71
C ILE A 1054 21.06 7.87 -9.65
N LYS A 1055 21.76 7.93 -10.79
CA LYS A 1055 23.22 7.78 -10.85
C LYS A 1055 23.94 8.81 -9.96
N HIS A 1056 23.61 10.10 -10.09
CA HIS A 1056 24.20 11.14 -9.24
C HIS A 1056 23.90 10.91 -7.75
N GLY A 1057 22.68 10.48 -7.40
CA GLY A 1057 22.28 10.13 -6.05
C GLY A 1057 23.14 9.00 -5.46
N ILE A 1058 23.31 7.90 -6.19
CA ILE A 1058 24.16 6.78 -5.79
C ILE A 1058 25.59 7.25 -5.51
N MET A 1059 26.19 8.04 -6.42
CA MET A 1059 27.54 8.61 -6.22
C MET A 1059 27.64 9.39 -4.90
N ARG A 1060 26.73 10.35 -4.68
CA ARG A 1060 26.76 11.21 -3.49
C ARG A 1060 26.47 10.46 -2.19
N SER A 1061 25.72 9.36 -2.26
CA SER A 1061 25.46 8.48 -1.11
C SER A 1061 26.70 7.68 -0.72
N LEU A 1062 27.41 7.12 -1.70
CA LEU A 1062 28.65 6.36 -1.48
C LEU A 1062 29.78 7.27 -0.96
N GLU A 1063 29.94 8.47 -1.54
CA GLU A 1063 30.86 9.52 -1.06
C GLU A 1063 30.59 9.92 0.41
N ARG A 1064 29.35 9.78 0.89
CA ARG A 1064 28.92 10.05 2.27
C ARG A 1064 28.95 8.81 3.18
N GLY A 1065 29.47 7.68 2.70
CA GLY A 1065 29.61 6.44 3.48
C GLY A 1065 28.31 5.66 3.68
N CYS A 1066 27.27 5.91 2.89
CA CYS A 1066 26.04 5.11 2.91
C CYS A 1066 26.27 3.76 2.20
N GLN A 1067 25.50 2.73 2.58
CA GLN A 1067 25.35 1.52 1.78
C GLN A 1067 24.20 1.69 0.78
N VAL A 1068 24.34 1.17 -0.44
CA VAL A 1068 23.36 1.31 -1.53
C VAL A 1068 23.02 -0.06 -2.12
N VAL A 1069 21.75 -0.45 -2.08
CA VAL A 1069 21.25 -1.65 -2.78
C VAL A 1069 20.25 -1.19 -3.83
N MET A 1070 20.49 -1.55 -5.09
CA MET A 1070 19.57 -1.24 -6.20
C MET A 1070 18.98 -2.51 -6.78
N LEU A 1071 17.69 -2.47 -7.12
CA LEU A 1071 16.97 -3.46 -7.90
C LEU A 1071 16.22 -2.75 -9.03
N GLY A 1072 16.50 -3.09 -10.28
CA GLY A 1072 15.82 -2.48 -11.41
C GLY A 1072 16.44 -2.81 -12.76
N SER A 1073 15.59 -3.08 -13.75
CA SER A 1073 15.97 -3.32 -15.13
C SER A 1073 15.64 -2.13 -16.04
N ALA A 1074 16.43 -1.97 -17.11
CA ALA A 1074 16.18 -1.03 -18.19
C ALA A 1074 15.68 -1.78 -19.45
N PRO A 1075 14.54 -1.37 -20.05
CA PRO A 1075 14.14 -1.86 -21.38
C PRO A 1075 15.09 -1.39 -22.50
N ASP A 1076 15.80 -0.28 -22.27
CA ASP A 1076 16.77 0.30 -23.17
C ASP A 1076 18.17 -0.28 -22.88
N PRO A 1077 18.79 -1.01 -23.85
CA PRO A 1077 20.12 -1.59 -23.68
C PRO A 1077 21.22 -0.57 -23.36
N GLU A 1078 21.14 0.67 -23.87
CA GLU A 1078 22.15 1.71 -23.58
C GLU A 1078 22.06 2.15 -22.12
N VAL A 1079 20.83 2.27 -21.59
CA VAL A 1079 20.60 2.60 -20.18
C VAL A 1079 21.08 1.46 -19.28
N GLN A 1080 20.77 0.20 -19.63
CA GLN A 1080 21.25 -0.99 -18.91
C GLN A 1080 22.79 -1.00 -18.85
N GLN A 1081 23.45 -0.97 -20.01
CA GLN A 1081 24.90 -0.99 -20.14
C GLN A 1081 25.56 0.16 -19.37
N SER A 1082 24.93 1.34 -19.33
CA SER A 1082 25.46 2.48 -18.60
C SER A 1082 25.27 2.39 -17.08
N PHE A 1083 24.35 1.55 -16.57
CA PHE A 1083 24.31 1.18 -15.15
C PHE A 1083 25.28 0.03 -14.83
N ASP A 1084 25.43 -0.95 -15.72
CA ASP A 1084 26.45 -2.00 -15.61
C ASP A 1084 27.86 -1.41 -15.54
N GLN A 1085 28.19 -0.48 -16.44
CA GLN A 1085 29.49 0.20 -16.45
C GLN A 1085 29.73 0.95 -15.14
N MET A 1086 28.74 1.70 -14.66
CA MET A 1086 28.81 2.42 -13.39
C MET A 1086 29.07 1.47 -12.20
N PHE A 1087 28.42 0.30 -12.18
CA PHE A 1087 28.68 -0.72 -11.17
C PHE A 1087 30.13 -1.21 -11.21
N HIS A 1088 30.66 -1.52 -12.40
CA HIS A 1088 32.03 -1.99 -12.56
C HIS A 1088 33.08 -0.94 -12.15
N GLU A 1089 32.85 0.33 -12.48
CA GLU A 1089 33.71 1.46 -12.08
C GLU A 1089 33.71 1.65 -10.56
N LEU A 1090 32.54 1.66 -9.93
CA LEU A 1090 32.41 1.90 -8.49
C LEU A 1090 32.84 0.71 -7.64
N LYS A 1091 32.73 -0.53 -8.14
CA LYS A 1091 33.06 -1.75 -7.38
C LYS A 1091 34.51 -1.79 -6.93
N GLN A 1092 35.42 -1.11 -7.64
CA GLN A 1092 36.84 -1.01 -7.24
C GLN A 1092 37.06 -0.20 -5.97
N GLY A 1093 36.21 0.82 -5.69
CA GLY A 1093 36.32 1.68 -4.50
C GLY A 1093 35.27 1.40 -3.41
N TYR A 1094 34.11 0.86 -3.78
CA TYR A 1094 32.92 0.76 -2.93
C TYR A 1094 32.34 -0.66 -2.81
N HIS A 1095 33.14 -1.70 -3.06
CA HIS A 1095 32.73 -3.12 -2.98
C HIS A 1095 31.85 -3.43 -1.75
N ASP A 1096 32.29 -3.01 -0.56
CA ASP A 1096 31.63 -3.29 0.71
C ASP A 1096 30.40 -2.40 1.02
N PHE A 1097 30.07 -1.49 0.11
CA PHE A 1097 29.03 -0.48 0.27
C PHE A 1097 27.94 -0.55 -0.78
N MET A 1098 28.07 -1.35 -1.86
CA MET A 1098 27.00 -1.42 -2.86
C MET A 1098 26.79 -2.78 -3.53
N CYS A 1099 25.54 -3.02 -3.93
CA CYS A 1099 25.12 -4.12 -4.78
C CYS A 1099 24.00 -3.65 -5.71
N PHE A 1100 24.13 -3.91 -7.02
CA PHE A 1100 23.03 -3.69 -7.97
C PHE A 1100 22.55 -5.05 -8.50
N HIS A 1101 21.25 -5.27 -8.42
CA HIS A 1101 20.51 -6.36 -9.06
C HIS A 1101 19.84 -5.77 -10.32
N LEU A 1102 20.50 -5.96 -11.46
CA LEU A 1102 20.22 -5.32 -12.76
C LEU A 1102 19.55 -6.27 -13.76
#